data_AF-A0A6V8CS65-F1
#
_entry.id   AF-A0A6V8CS65-F1
#
_cell.length_a   1.000
_cell.length_b   1.000
_cell.length_c   1.000
_cell.angle_alpha   90.00
_cell.angle_beta   90.00
_cell.angle_gamma   90.00
#
_symmetry.space_group_name_H-M   'P 1'
#
loop_
_entity.id
_entity.type
_entity.pdbx_description
1 polymer ?
#
loop_
_entity_poly.entity_id
_entity_poly.type
_entity_poly.pdbx_seq_one_letter_code
_entity_poly.pdbx_strand_id
1 'polypeptide(L)'
;MANPIKATRIRGRHRRLILIQLAVESGTVTEIAQRAGLHVPHVSTELKRMRQEGLIELTDAPGSRGASLALTTSGFNMLESDELSRITEGLFEEQKPKSGAVISILGRDALLVLSDRVESSVVHLPLIDGSWTIAETRERSSRHYNQMFERMDGHLGSNPERLEGWLDASFGLLRIRLLDDAVINRIALNRWVEIDTGSYGQEHPLSADPSAWQLGRVGRDGPPAMSVNSVVSQVASDEVSMQLIQIAGNGAFSIGRRRILQRESTPLPLGILADWIEIVHPRLRPQARSSRLVALQDHILRGRTGGRSRRVSDVTLRRFKDDFGGREFTEEWDYDYVTINDLSTTGIQALLIWALNRSISMPLVLDVPTPLPDVLSRRIHRSEDLRLLIAPWSTIQMTRGDRLEHHPIHRLPDLRWIRSDGTEGIVHIGYGAPSLFRPPLGWSVPDSPDELDDMSTSFTTSMRPPSIEDTLEEQILYACSIHGDGDEKFANSIERVNPLAAWIASSDVNRIDRWQRTHDRMENHWSSLLAINQIPIPRIPEIIWITSDEWRLALDQHLYEVLIVDDEKRSIMRRIALYAEDEKTRSWASGCLLSIAQWLTNNEAADLLRWGIDAWIKSPPIRCSDTLSGVAHLLSVYPESRKGGIEIISESLIRRSYTLPVDHDLQSWRLLMHWNEFGSAPDTRDIIRIIQHLPWSWWSSHAAEVLTILTESEYGRSALSFNPAPWPALLFQPLDSEVALPLASPGIHPGFRPSLSDRIRRLLSSTRFDEAVQDSLIDAAQAIEDMRADRPPRLGSTHRHVGWLCRPVEQWPSSHHLIDVDGSPAIMQLLGRVSAIPPSSTVSVN
;
A
#
# COMPACT_ATOMS: atom_id res chain seq x y z
N MET A 1 -36.12 -38.88 35.02
CA MET A 1 -35.00 -39.63 35.64
C MET A 1 -34.66 -40.78 34.70
N ALA A 2 -33.61 -40.64 33.91
CA ALA A 2 -33.12 -41.70 33.04
C ALA A 2 -32.31 -42.70 33.87
N ASN A 3 -32.49 -44.01 33.68
CA ASN A 3 -31.67 -45.02 34.35
C ASN A 3 -30.18 -44.83 34.00
N PRO A 4 -29.25 -45.03 34.95
CA PRO A 4 -27.82 -44.93 34.70
C PRO A 4 -27.39 -45.88 33.57
N ILE A 5 -26.56 -45.40 32.65
CA ILE A 5 -26.03 -46.23 31.56
C ILE A 5 -25.10 -47.28 32.19
N LYS A 6 -25.44 -48.57 32.07
CA LYS A 6 -24.55 -49.65 32.50
C LYS A 6 -23.33 -49.69 31.57
N ALA A 7 -22.22 -49.12 32.02
CA ALA A 7 -20.97 -49.03 31.26
C ALA A 7 -20.45 -50.44 30.91
N THR A 8 -20.36 -50.74 29.62
CA THR A 8 -20.02 -52.07 29.09
C THR A 8 -18.94 -51.94 28.02
N ARG A 9 -17.77 -52.53 28.29
CA ARG A 9 -16.60 -52.40 27.41
C ARG A 9 -16.71 -53.31 26.18
N ILE A 10 -16.52 -52.74 24.99
CA ILE A 10 -16.38 -53.46 23.72
C ILE A 10 -14.96 -54.04 23.64
N ARG A 11 -14.88 -55.38 23.58
CA ARG A 11 -13.59 -56.12 23.50
C ARG A 11 -13.02 -56.17 22.08
N GLY A 12 -13.86 -56.07 21.05
CA GLY A 12 -13.46 -56.19 19.64
C GLY A 12 -12.96 -54.87 19.05
N ARG A 13 -11.67 -54.80 18.67
CA ARG A 13 -11.06 -53.63 18.02
C ARG A 13 -11.80 -53.20 16.75
N HIS A 14 -12.05 -54.14 15.84
CA HIS A 14 -12.73 -53.89 14.56
C HIS A 14 -14.13 -53.30 14.77
N ARG A 15 -14.91 -53.90 15.69
CA ARG A 15 -16.25 -53.42 16.05
C ARG A 15 -16.23 -51.98 16.54
N ARG A 16 -15.30 -51.65 17.45
CA ARG A 16 -15.19 -50.30 18.01
C ARG A 16 -14.80 -49.27 16.94
N LEU A 17 -13.82 -49.58 16.08
CA LEU A 17 -13.44 -48.71 14.96
C LEU A 17 -14.64 -48.44 14.04
N ILE A 18 -15.39 -49.47 13.68
CA ILE A 18 -16.56 -49.34 12.81
C ILE A 18 -17.65 -48.46 13.46
N LEU A 19 -17.93 -48.66 14.76
CA LEU A 19 -18.90 -47.83 15.49
C LEU A 19 -18.48 -46.36 15.55
N ILE A 20 -17.19 -46.07 15.81
CA ILE A 20 -16.67 -44.69 15.86
C ILE A 20 -16.82 -44.00 14.50
N GLN A 21 -16.52 -44.70 13.40
CA GLN A 21 -16.64 -44.12 12.05
C GLN A 21 -18.11 -43.90 11.65
N LEU A 22 -19.00 -44.84 11.96
CA LEU A 22 -20.43 -44.72 11.69
C LEU A 22 -21.15 -43.71 12.60
N ALA A 23 -20.57 -43.35 13.75
CA ALA A 23 -21.09 -42.30 14.61
C ALA A 23 -20.96 -40.90 14.00
N VAL A 24 -20.09 -40.74 12.99
CA VAL A 24 -19.88 -39.47 12.30
C VAL A 24 -20.68 -39.39 11.01
N GLU A 25 -20.56 -40.39 10.14
CA GLU A 25 -21.30 -40.40 8.88
C GLU A 25 -21.57 -41.84 8.44
N SER A 26 -22.76 -42.04 7.85
CA SER A 26 -23.13 -43.29 7.18
C SER A 26 -22.17 -43.58 6.02
N GLY A 27 -22.10 -44.84 5.59
CA GLY A 27 -21.34 -45.12 4.37
C GLY A 27 -21.50 -46.54 3.86
N THR A 28 -20.94 -46.77 2.68
CA THR A 28 -20.85 -48.10 2.08
C THR A 28 -19.79 -48.94 2.80
N VAL A 29 -19.83 -50.27 2.60
CA VAL A 29 -18.82 -51.19 3.19
C VAL A 29 -17.39 -50.76 2.83
N THR A 30 -17.17 -50.31 1.60
CA THR A 30 -15.87 -49.87 1.12
C THR A 30 -15.41 -48.57 1.78
N GLU A 31 -16.31 -47.58 1.89
CA GLU A 31 -16.02 -46.30 2.57
C GLU A 31 -15.73 -46.50 4.05
N ILE A 32 -16.51 -47.34 4.74
CA ILE A 32 -16.30 -47.67 6.15
C ILE A 32 -14.95 -48.37 6.32
N ALA A 33 -14.60 -49.29 5.42
CA ALA A 33 -13.33 -49.99 5.46
C ALA A 33 -12.14 -49.06 5.26
N GLN A 34 -12.23 -48.12 4.32
CA GLN A 34 -11.22 -47.10 4.09
C GLN A 34 -11.06 -46.19 5.32
N ARG A 35 -12.17 -45.62 5.84
CA ARG A 35 -12.16 -44.74 7.03
C ARG A 35 -11.63 -45.44 8.28
N ALA A 36 -11.98 -46.71 8.48
CA ALA A 36 -11.51 -47.49 9.62
C ALA A 36 -10.08 -48.04 9.45
N GLY A 37 -9.48 -47.94 8.27
CA GLY A 37 -8.16 -48.53 7.97
C GLY A 37 -8.17 -50.06 8.04
N LEU A 38 -9.26 -50.69 7.63
CA LEU A 38 -9.49 -52.13 7.73
C LEU A 38 -9.71 -52.77 6.36
N HIS A 39 -9.32 -54.04 6.19
CA HIS A 39 -9.65 -54.76 4.97
C HIS A 39 -11.16 -55.04 4.86
N VAL A 40 -11.70 -54.84 3.65
CA VAL A 40 -13.12 -54.99 3.32
C VAL A 40 -13.76 -56.30 3.84
N PRO A 41 -13.12 -57.49 3.75
CA PRO A 41 -13.74 -58.73 4.25
C PRO A 41 -14.00 -58.73 5.76
N HIS A 42 -13.10 -58.13 6.55
CA HIS A 42 -13.26 -58.04 8.01
C HIS A 42 -14.40 -57.11 8.38
N VAL A 43 -14.48 -55.96 7.69
CA VAL A 43 -15.55 -54.97 7.87
C VAL A 43 -16.90 -55.54 7.45
N SER A 44 -16.97 -56.19 6.29
CA SER A 44 -18.20 -56.83 5.81
C SER A 44 -18.72 -57.89 6.79
N THR A 45 -17.84 -58.68 7.39
CA THR A 45 -18.21 -59.72 8.35
C THR A 45 -18.76 -59.10 9.64
N GLU A 46 -18.10 -58.05 10.14
CA GLU A 46 -18.50 -57.41 11.38
C GLU A 46 -19.78 -56.58 11.22
N LEU A 47 -19.94 -55.86 10.10
CA LEU A 47 -21.19 -55.16 9.77
C LEU A 47 -22.37 -56.13 9.66
N LYS A 48 -22.17 -57.34 9.11
CA LYS A 48 -23.22 -58.36 9.07
C LYS A 48 -23.67 -58.77 10.48
N ARG A 49 -22.74 -58.93 11.42
CA ARG A 49 -23.04 -59.24 12.83
C ARG A 49 -23.75 -58.07 13.51
N MET A 50 -23.22 -56.86 13.38
CA MET A 50 -23.80 -55.65 13.97
C MET A 50 -25.23 -55.40 13.48
N ARG A 51 -25.54 -55.73 12.21
CA ARG A 51 -26.90 -55.66 11.66
C ARG A 51 -27.83 -56.69 12.30
N GLN A 52 -27.37 -57.93 12.49
CA GLN A 52 -28.14 -58.97 13.20
C GLN A 52 -28.41 -58.59 14.66
N GLU A 53 -27.49 -57.87 15.29
CA GLU A 53 -27.59 -57.34 16.65
C GLU A 53 -28.45 -56.04 16.71
N GLY A 54 -28.92 -55.52 15.58
CA GLY A 54 -29.73 -54.30 15.53
C GLY A 54 -28.97 -53.01 15.82
N LEU A 55 -27.63 -53.02 15.79
CA LEU A 55 -26.77 -51.85 16.05
C LEU A 55 -26.65 -50.92 14.84
N ILE A 56 -26.90 -51.44 13.64
CA ILE A 56 -26.84 -50.70 12.38
C ILE A 56 -28.01 -51.04 11.48
N GLU A 57 -28.39 -50.11 10.61
CA GLU A 57 -29.44 -50.26 9.62
C GLU A 57 -29.03 -49.74 8.24
N LEU A 58 -29.76 -50.17 7.21
CA LEU A 58 -29.59 -49.67 5.85
C LEU A 58 -30.37 -48.36 5.72
N THR A 59 -29.73 -47.33 5.19
CA THR A 59 -30.39 -46.05 4.88
C THR A 59 -31.18 -46.11 3.56
N ASP A 60 -30.81 -47.03 2.66
CA ASP A 60 -31.47 -47.25 1.37
C ASP A 60 -32.41 -48.46 1.38
N ALA A 61 -33.32 -48.52 0.39
CA ALA A 61 -34.27 -49.63 0.23
C ALA A 61 -33.58 -51.01 0.18
N PRO A 62 -34.16 -52.05 0.82
CA PRO A 62 -33.52 -53.35 0.93
C PRO A 62 -33.30 -54.00 -0.45
N GLY A 63 -32.04 -54.27 -0.81
CA GLY A 63 -31.65 -54.97 -2.04
C GLY A 63 -30.75 -54.18 -3.00
N SER A 64 -30.49 -52.89 -2.75
CA SER A 64 -29.55 -52.11 -3.54
C SER A 64 -28.09 -52.55 -3.30
N ARG A 65 -27.36 -52.85 -4.37
CA ARG A 65 -25.90 -53.07 -4.29
C ARG A 65 -25.25 -51.74 -3.94
N GLY A 66 -24.42 -51.71 -2.89
CA GLY A 66 -23.74 -50.50 -2.43
C GLY A 66 -24.57 -49.63 -1.46
N ALA A 67 -25.60 -50.18 -0.83
CA ALA A 67 -26.40 -49.46 0.15
C ALA A 67 -25.57 -48.93 1.33
N SER A 68 -25.87 -47.69 1.75
CA SER A 68 -25.22 -47.05 2.89
C SER A 68 -25.74 -47.61 4.23
N LEU A 69 -24.87 -47.66 5.22
CA LEU A 69 -25.14 -48.17 6.58
C LEU A 69 -25.02 -47.03 7.59
N ALA A 70 -25.94 -46.96 8.54
CA ALA A 70 -25.95 -45.98 9.63
C ALA A 70 -26.13 -46.68 10.99
N LEU A 71 -25.74 -46.01 12.09
CA LEU A 71 -26.02 -46.47 13.45
C LEU A 71 -27.50 -46.32 13.79
N THR A 72 -28.05 -47.33 14.46
CA THR A 72 -29.34 -47.21 15.15
C THR A 72 -29.13 -46.55 16.53
N THR A 73 -30.23 -46.20 17.21
CA THR A 73 -30.16 -45.73 18.62
C THR A 73 -29.46 -46.75 19.53
N SER A 74 -29.65 -48.05 19.29
CA SER A 74 -28.95 -49.10 20.03
C SER A 74 -27.44 -49.08 19.77
N GLY A 75 -27.03 -48.83 18.52
CA GLY A 75 -25.62 -48.65 18.15
C GLY A 75 -24.96 -47.46 18.86
N PHE A 76 -25.63 -46.30 18.90
CA PHE A 76 -25.14 -45.14 19.65
C PHE A 76 -25.01 -45.40 21.15
N ASN A 77 -26.03 -46.04 21.76
CA ASN A 77 -26.00 -46.38 23.19
C ASN A 77 -24.88 -47.39 23.52
N MET A 78 -24.61 -48.34 22.63
CA MET A 78 -23.51 -49.30 22.78
C MET A 78 -22.14 -48.59 22.74
N LEU A 79 -21.96 -47.64 21.81
CA LEU A 79 -20.73 -46.86 21.72
C LEU A 79 -20.53 -45.97 22.95
N GLU A 80 -21.59 -45.27 23.39
CA GLU A 80 -21.57 -44.43 24.58
C GLU A 80 -21.27 -45.22 25.86
N SER A 81 -21.84 -46.42 25.99
CA SER A 81 -21.55 -47.35 27.08
C SER A 81 -20.09 -47.83 27.10
N ASP A 82 -19.48 -48.07 25.93
CA ASP A 82 -18.05 -48.42 25.82
C ASP A 82 -17.16 -47.25 26.25
N GLU A 83 -17.52 -46.03 25.90
CA GLU A 83 -16.75 -44.82 26.22
C GLU A 83 -16.72 -44.54 27.72
N LEU A 84 -17.88 -44.60 28.38
CA LEU A 84 -17.98 -44.44 29.83
C LEU A 84 -17.20 -45.51 30.58
N SER A 85 -17.18 -46.75 30.05
CA SER A 85 -16.44 -47.87 30.67
C SER A 85 -14.91 -47.71 30.66
N ARG A 86 -14.38 -46.71 29.95
CA ARG A 86 -12.94 -46.44 29.83
C ARG A 86 -12.44 -45.41 30.83
N ILE A 87 -13.35 -44.70 31.49
CA ILE A 87 -13.01 -43.73 32.53
C ILE A 87 -12.61 -44.51 33.78
N THR A 88 -11.44 -44.20 34.33
CA THR A 88 -10.89 -44.84 35.53
C THR A 88 -11.15 -43.98 36.76
N GLU A 89 -11.48 -44.60 37.91
CA GLU A 89 -11.74 -43.90 39.17
C GLU A 89 -10.56 -42.98 39.58
N GLY A 90 -9.32 -43.44 39.38
CA GLY A 90 -8.09 -42.67 39.64
C GLY A 90 -7.93 -41.36 38.85
N LEU A 91 -8.73 -41.14 37.79
CA LEU A 91 -8.73 -39.87 37.05
C LEU A 91 -9.25 -38.71 37.92
N PHE A 92 -10.15 -39.00 38.86
CA PHE A 92 -10.82 -37.98 39.68
C PHE A 92 -10.25 -37.88 41.10
N GLU A 93 -9.22 -38.67 41.43
CA GLU A 93 -8.53 -38.64 42.73
C GLU A 93 -7.65 -37.39 42.91
N GLU A 94 -7.18 -36.77 41.82
CA GLU A 94 -6.47 -35.49 41.82
C GLU A 94 -7.47 -34.31 41.78
N GLN A 95 -7.36 -33.31 42.67
CA GLN A 95 -8.20 -32.10 42.63
C GLN A 95 -7.99 -31.33 41.32
N LYS A 96 -9.05 -31.17 40.51
CA LYS A 96 -9.05 -30.59 39.13
C LYS A 96 -8.38 -29.20 39.04
N PRO A 97 -7.18 -29.06 38.45
CA PRO A 97 -6.58 -27.75 38.20
C PRO A 97 -6.53 -27.37 36.70
N LYS A 98 -6.97 -28.25 35.77
CA LYS A 98 -6.76 -28.11 34.32
C LYS A 98 -7.98 -28.53 33.48
N SER A 99 -7.99 -28.21 32.19
CA SER A 99 -9.19 -28.23 31.34
C SER A 99 -9.61 -29.60 30.74
N GLY A 100 -8.74 -30.61 30.65
CA GLY A 100 -9.16 -31.95 30.21
C GLY A 100 -8.10 -33.06 30.27
N ALA A 101 -8.47 -34.28 29.88
CA ALA A 101 -7.62 -35.46 29.89
C ALA A 101 -7.97 -36.44 28.75
N VAL A 102 -6.96 -37.03 28.09
CA VAL A 102 -7.16 -38.06 27.06
C VAL A 102 -7.27 -39.44 27.72
N ILE A 103 -8.39 -40.14 27.52
CA ILE A 103 -8.71 -41.40 28.22
C ILE A 103 -8.43 -42.63 27.38
N SER A 104 -8.64 -42.53 26.07
CA SER A 104 -8.40 -43.65 25.16
C SER A 104 -8.03 -43.12 23.79
N ILE A 105 -7.02 -43.74 23.17
CA ILE A 105 -6.69 -43.54 21.76
C ILE A 105 -6.91 -44.86 21.03
N LEU A 106 -7.48 -44.82 19.83
CA LEU A 106 -7.69 -45.96 18.95
C LEU A 106 -7.48 -45.56 17.49
N GLY A 107 -6.30 -45.85 16.93
CA GLY A 107 -5.93 -45.29 15.63
C GLY A 107 -5.78 -43.78 15.78
N ARG A 108 -6.43 -43.01 14.90
CA ARG A 108 -6.46 -41.53 14.96
C ARG A 108 -7.51 -40.99 15.93
N ASP A 109 -8.49 -41.81 16.30
CA ASP A 109 -9.60 -41.37 17.14
C ASP A 109 -9.21 -41.41 18.61
N ALA A 110 -9.49 -40.34 19.35
CA ALA A 110 -9.27 -40.26 20.78
C ALA A 110 -10.52 -39.80 21.53
N LEU A 111 -10.61 -40.21 22.80
CA LEU A 111 -11.69 -39.87 23.71
C LEU A 111 -11.16 -38.94 24.79
N LEU A 112 -11.78 -37.79 24.91
CA LEU A 112 -11.39 -36.72 25.80
C LEU A 112 -12.42 -36.53 26.91
N VAL A 113 -11.94 -36.44 28.15
CA VAL A 113 -12.71 -35.95 29.29
C VAL A 113 -12.38 -34.48 29.49
N LEU A 114 -13.39 -33.66 29.69
CA LEU A 114 -13.28 -32.21 29.81
C LEU A 114 -13.83 -31.74 31.15
N SER A 115 -13.21 -30.70 31.72
CA SER A 115 -13.78 -30.00 32.87
C SER A 115 -14.85 -28.98 32.45
N ASP A 116 -14.76 -28.45 31.22
CA ASP A 116 -15.64 -27.41 30.70
C ASP A 116 -16.14 -27.73 29.28
N ARG A 117 -17.05 -26.93 28.76
CA ARG A 117 -17.57 -27.05 27.40
C ARG A 117 -16.54 -26.60 26.37
N VAL A 118 -16.46 -27.35 25.28
CA VAL A 118 -15.70 -27.00 24.08
C VAL A 118 -16.69 -26.88 22.93
N GLU A 119 -16.79 -25.67 22.37
CA GLU A 119 -17.64 -25.36 21.21
C GLU A 119 -16.82 -25.16 19.92
N SER A 120 -15.50 -25.35 19.99
CA SER A 120 -14.59 -25.29 18.85
C SER A 120 -14.64 -26.58 18.01
N SER A 121 -14.45 -26.43 16.70
CA SER A 121 -14.29 -27.55 15.77
C SER A 121 -12.93 -28.24 15.89
N VAL A 122 -11.99 -27.64 16.63
CA VAL A 122 -10.61 -28.10 16.84
C VAL A 122 -10.18 -27.89 18.29
N VAL A 123 -9.33 -28.79 18.80
CA VAL A 123 -8.67 -28.67 20.12
C VAL A 123 -7.16 -28.87 20.00
N HIS A 124 -6.41 -28.17 20.87
CA HIS A 124 -4.97 -28.31 20.99
C HIS A 124 -4.62 -29.18 22.20
N LEU A 125 -3.84 -30.23 21.98
CA LEU A 125 -3.42 -31.18 23.01
C LEU A 125 -1.91 -31.09 23.24
N PRO A 126 -1.44 -30.99 24.49
CA PRO A 126 -0.01 -31.00 24.78
C PRO A 126 0.56 -32.41 24.70
N LEU A 127 1.76 -32.51 24.17
CA LEU A 127 2.58 -33.70 24.09
C LEU A 127 3.51 -33.80 25.30
N ILE A 128 4.05 -34.99 25.57
CA ILE A 128 4.91 -35.28 26.73
C ILE A 128 6.18 -34.40 26.76
N ASP A 129 6.67 -33.97 25.59
CA ASP A 129 7.84 -33.09 25.44
C ASP A 129 7.53 -31.59 25.51
N GLY A 130 6.26 -31.22 25.76
CA GLY A 130 5.82 -29.84 25.87
C GLY A 130 5.44 -29.16 24.55
N SER A 131 5.60 -29.84 23.40
CA SER A 131 5.01 -29.39 22.14
C SER A 131 3.51 -29.72 22.08
N TRP A 132 2.79 -29.25 21.05
CA TRP A 132 1.34 -29.41 20.93
C TRP A 132 0.96 -30.12 19.64
N THR A 133 -0.18 -30.81 19.65
CA THR A 133 -0.83 -31.36 18.46
C THR A 133 -2.25 -30.86 18.33
N ILE A 134 -2.77 -30.89 17.10
CA ILE A 134 -4.11 -30.46 16.76
C ILE A 134 -5.01 -31.68 16.55
N ALA A 135 -6.24 -31.62 17.06
CA ALA A 135 -7.26 -32.64 16.83
C ALA A 135 -8.59 -32.00 16.41
N GLU A 136 -9.26 -32.55 15.39
CA GLU A 136 -10.63 -32.17 15.03
C GLU A 136 -11.63 -32.76 16.02
N THR A 137 -12.66 -32.01 16.37
CA THR A 137 -13.75 -32.52 17.21
C THR A 137 -14.73 -33.34 16.37
N ARG A 138 -15.11 -34.52 16.87
CA ARG A 138 -16.01 -35.47 16.20
C ARG A 138 -17.45 -35.38 16.71
N GLU A 139 -17.74 -34.34 17.49
CA GLU A 139 -19.06 -33.97 18.00
C GLU A 139 -19.15 -32.43 18.03
N ARG A 140 -20.36 -31.87 17.92
CA ARG A 140 -20.56 -30.40 17.95
C ARG A 140 -20.36 -29.78 19.33
N SER A 141 -20.58 -30.58 20.38
CA SER A 141 -20.52 -30.16 21.77
C SER A 141 -20.20 -31.39 22.62
N SER A 142 -19.47 -31.19 23.71
CA SER A 142 -19.23 -32.25 24.69
C SER A 142 -20.53 -32.77 25.33
N ARG A 143 -20.58 -34.08 25.59
CA ARG A 143 -21.68 -34.73 26.33
C ARG A 143 -21.36 -34.70 27.83
N HIS A 144 -22.26 -34.18 28.65
CA HIS A 144 -22.01 -34.03 30.09
C HIS A 144 -22.63 -35.16 30.92
N TYR A 145 -21.86 -35.60 31.92
CA TYR A 145 -22.24 -36.65 32.85
C TYR A 145 -21.93 -36.26 34.28
N ASN A 146 -22.71 -36.77 35.23
CA ASN A 146 -22.34 -36.77 36.64
C ASN A 146 -21.37 -37.94 36.95
N GLN A 147 -20.86 -38.00 38.18
CA GLN A 147 -19.97 -39.08 38.63
C GLN A 147 -20.60 -40.49 38.59
N MET A 148 -21.93 -40.57 38.49
CA MET A 148 -22.70 -41.82 38.36
C MET A 148 -22.95 -42.21 36.90
N PHE A 149 -22.35 -41.50 35.93
CA PHE A 149 -22.53 -41.69 34.49
C PHE A 149 -23.96 -41.50 33.99
N GLU A 150 -24.74 -40.66 34.68
CA GLU A 150 -26.04 -40.20 34.21
C GLU A 150 -25.86 -38.95 33.33
N ARG A 151 -26.57 -38.93 32.21
CA ARG A 151 -26.50 -37.84 31.22
C ARG A 151 -27.21 -36.60 31.75
N MET A 152 -26.54 -35.45 31.67
CA MET A 152 -27.01 -34.17 32.18
C MET A 152 -27.33 -33.19 31.04
N ASP A 153 -28.54 -32.61 31.04
CA ASP A 153 -28.95 -31.55 30.12
C ASP A 153 -28.44 -30.19 30.63
N GLY A 154 -27.14 -29.96 30.50
CA GLY A 154 -26.50 -28.63 30.50
C GLY A 154 -26.98 -27.54 31.47
N HIS A 155 -26.37 -27.49 32.67
CA HIS A 155 -25.76 -26.31 33.29
C HIS A 155 -24.89 -26.77 34.47
N LEU A 156 -23.68 -26.22 34.60
CA LEU A 156 -22.98 -26.07 35.89
C LEU A 156 -23.21 -24.61 36.32
N GLY A 157 -24.01 -24.42 37.36
CA GLY A 157 -24.11 -23.14 38.04
C GLY A 157 -23.01 -23.01 39.09
N SER A 158 -22.27 -21.91 39.03
CA SER A 158 -21.52 -21.27 40.11
C SER A 158 -20.38 -22.04 40.78
N ASN A 159 -19.17 -21.56 40.48
CA ASN A 159 -18.01 -21.43 41.36
C ASN A 159 -17.67 -22.66 42.26
N PRO A 160 -16.61 -23.43 41.94
CA PRO A 160 -16.19 -24.61 42.71
C PRO A 160 -15.81 -24.33 44.19
N GLU A 161 -15.85 -23.06 44.62
CA GLU A 161 -15.63 -22.62 46.00
C GLU A 161 -16.85 -22.82 46.93
N ARG A 162 -18.04 -23.16 46.41
CA ARG A 162 -19.23 -23.44 47.25
C ARG A 162 -19.49 -24.94 47.39
N LEU A 163 -19.79 -25.38 48.62
CA LEU A 163 -20.11 -26.77 48.97
C LEU A 163 -21.27 -27.37 48.14
N GLU A 164 -22.20 -26.52 47.69
CA GLU A 164 -23.34 -26.89 46.83
C GLU A 164 -22.92 -27.29 45.41
N GLY A 165 -21.82 -26.74 44.88
CA GLY A 165 -21.29 -27.08 43.54
C GLY A 165 -20.45 -28.37 43.50
N TRP A 166 -20.16 -28.97 44.66
CA TRP A 166 -19.33 -30.18 44.78
C TRP A 166 -20.10 -31.47 44.47
N LEU A 167 -21.41 -31.49 44.77
CA LEU A 167 -22.33 -32.59 44.43
C LEU A 167 -22.69 -32.61 42.94
N ASP A 168 -22.53 -31.48 42.24
CA ASP A 168 -22.82 -31.29 40.82
C ASP A 168 -21.60 -31.46 39.91
N ALA A 169 -20.50 -32.06 40.42
CA ALA A 169 -19.25 -32.24 39.67
C ALA A 169 -19.47 -33.08 38.40
N SER A 170 -19.78 -32.39 37.30
CA SER A 170 -19.93 -32.99 35.99
C SER A 170 -18.60 -33.00 35.24
N PHE A 171 -18.51 -33.89 34.26
CA PHE A 171 -17.42 -33.88 33.30
C PHE A 171 -18.02 -33.97 31.89
N GLY A 172 -17.38 -33.30 30.95
CA GLY A 172 -17.68 -33.40 29.54
C GLY A 172 -16.96 -34.60 28.94
N LEU A 173 -17.58 -35.24 27.95
CA LEU A 173 -16.99 -36.28 27.12
C LEU A 173 -17.03 -35.81 25.67
N LEU A 174 -15.88 -35.85 24.99
CA LEU A 174 -15.75 -35.40 23.62
C LEU A 174 -14.92 -36.39 22.81
N ARG A 175 -15.45 -36.80 21.65
CA ARG A 175 -14.68 -37.54 20.66
C ARG A 175 -13.87 -36.57 19.82
N ILE A 176 -12.64 -36.92 19.55
CA ILE A 176 -11.72 -36.14 18.71
C ILE A 176 -10.97 -37.07 17.75
N ARG A 177 -10.44 -36.52 16.67
CA ARG A 177 -9.55 -37.23 15.74
C ARG A 177 -8.27 -36.42 15.58
N LEU A 178 -7.14 -37.06 15.83
CA LEU A 178 -5.81 -36.48 15.66
C LEU A 178 -5.56 -36.24 14.16
N LEU A 179 -5.04 -35.05 13.83
CA LEU A 179 -4.67 -34.72 12.45
C LEU A 179 -3.33 -35.34 12.03
N ASP A 180 -2.45 -35.57 13.00
CA ASP A 180 -1.15 -36.25 12.82
C ASP A 180 -1.10 -37.56 13.61
N ASP A 181 -0.71 -38.66 12.94
CA ASP A 181 -0.58 -39.98 13.55
C ASP A 181 0.76 -40.17 14.26
N ALA A 182 1.79 -39.43 13.85
CA ALA A 182 3.14 -39.58 14.38
C ALA A 182 3.19 -39.21 15.87
N VAL A 183 2.27 -38.38 16.34
CA VAL A 183 2.20 -37.90 17.72
C VAL A 183 1.45 -38.83 18.67
N ILE A 184 0.79 -39.90 18.19
CA ILE A 184 -0.07 -40.76 19.02
C ILE A 184 0.65 -41.27 20.29
N ASN A 185 1.92 -41.70 20.15
CA ASN A 185 2.71 -42.24 21.26
C ASN A 185 3.28 -41.15 22.20
N ARG A 186 3.13 -39.87 21.84
CA ARG A 186 3.62 -38.71 22.61
C ARG A 186 2.51 -38.05 23.45
N ILE A 187 1.29 -38.58 23.42
CA ILE A 187 0.15 -38.07 24.20
C ILE A 187 0.07 -38.81 25.55
N ALA A 188 0.00 -38.07 26.65
CA ALA A 188 -0.18 -38.64 27.98
C ALA A 188 -1.64 -39.09 28.19
N LEU A 189 -1.85 -40.35 28.56
CA LEU A 189 -3.17 -40.91 28.88
C LEU A 189 -3.50 -40.72 30.37
N ASN A 190 -4.79 -40.54 30.68
CA ASN A 190 -5.34 -40.46 32.03
C ASN A 190 -4.66 -39.40 32.92
N ARG A 191 -4.19 -38.30 32.31
CA ARG A 191 -3.56 -37.19 33.01
C ARG A 191 -4.28 -35.89 32.65
N TRP A 192 -4.62 -35.10 33.66
CA TRP A 192 -5.15 -33.76 33.45
C TRP A 192 -4.10 -32.85 32.82
N VAL A 193 -4.48 -32.23 31.71
CA VAL A 193 -3.68 -31.31 30.90
C VAL A 193 -4.51 -30.08 30.57
N GLU A 194 -3.82 -29.01 30.22
CA GLU A 194 -4.46 -27.81 29.69
C GLU A 194 -4.71 -28.04 28.21
N ILE A 195 -5.97 -27.98 27.83
CA ILE A 195 -6.48 -28.05 26.47
C ILE A 195 -6.85 -26.63 26.10
N ASP A 196 -6.23 -26.16 25.02
CA ASP A 196 -6.47 -24.84 24.47
C ASP A 196 -7.34 -24.92 23.21
N THR A 197 -8.08 -23.87 22.96
CA THR A 197 -8.89 -23.64 21.75
C THR A 197 -8.43 -22.39 20.97
N GLY A 198 -7.46 -21.63 21.50
CA GLY A 198 -6.94 -20.39 20.93
C GLY A 198 -5.78 -20.55 19.95
N SER A 199 -5.29 -19.41 19.46
CA SER A 199 -4.29 -19.30 18.40
C SER A 199 -2.87 -19.59 18.87
N TYR A 200 -2.23 -20.60 18.28
CA TYR A 200 -0.78 -20.74 18.28
C TYR A 200 -0.21 -20.20 16.98
N GLY A 201 0.53 -19.10 17.08
CA GLY A 201 1.27 -18.49 15.97
C GLY A 201 2.48 -19.35 15.61
N GLN A 202 2.25 -20.45 14.90
CA GLN A 202 3.32 -21.21 14.24
C GLN A 202 3.25 -20.96 12.73
N GLU A 203 4.38 -20.56 12.17
CA GLU A 203 4.55 -20.48 10.72
C GLU A 203 4.39 -21.87 10.09
N HIS A 204 3.57 -21.94 9.05
CA HIS A 204 3.34 -23.19 8.32
C HIS A 204 4.58 -23.52 7.47
N PRO A 205 5.01 -24.80 7.34
CA PRO A 205 6.21 -25.16 6.58
C PRO A 205 6.22 -24.71 5.11
N LEU A 206 5.03 -24.59 4.52
CA LEU A 206 4.83 -24.12 3.15
C LEU A 206 4.74 -22.58 3.03
N SER A 207 4.85 -21.82 4.13
CA SER A 207 4.78 -20.35 4.07
C SER A 207 5.93 -19.75 3.24
N ALA A 208 7.08 -20.42 3.19
CA ALA A 208 8.23 -20.00 2.39
C ALA A 208 8.15 -20.42 0.91
N ASP A 209 7.22 -21.30 0.52
CA ASP A 209 7.08 -21.75 -0.86
C ASP A 209 6.35 -20.68 -1.70
N PRO A 210 6.98 -20.14 -2.76
CA PRO A 210 6.36 -19.13 -3.59
C PRO A 210 5.04 -19.56 -4.24
N SER A 211 4.84 -20.86 -4.46
CA SER A 211 3.64 -21.45 -5.08
C SER A 211 2.50 -21.73 -4.09
N ALA A 212 2.78 -21.69 -2.79
CA ALA A 212 1.76 -21.96 -1.78
C ALA A 212 0.83 -20.76 -1.60
N TRP A 213 -0.46 -21.04 -1.42
CA TRP A 213 -1.49 -20.08 -1.10
C TRP A 213 -2.28 -20.54 0.12
N GLN A 214 -2.77 -19.58 0.90
CA GLN A 214 -3.57 -19.86 2.09
C GLN A 214 -5.00 -20.16 1.67
N LEU A 215 -5.51 -21.36 1.98
CA LEU A 215 -6.88 -21.76 1.72
C LEU A 215 -7.85 -21.32 2.83
N GLY A 216 -7.35 -21.23 4.06
CA GLY A 216 -8.12 -20.92 5.26
C GLY A 216 -7.27 -21.12 6.51
N ARG A 217 -7.89 -21.58 7.61
CA ARG A 217 -7.20 -21.93 8.86
C ARG A 217 -7.64 -23.30 9.37
N VAL A 218 -6.80 -23.99 10.13
CA VAL A 218 -7.16 -25.25 10.79
C VAL A 218 -7.99 -24.92 12.04
N GLY A 219 -9.32 -24.98 11.93
CA GLY A 219 -10.22 -24.39 12.93
C GLY A 219 -10.28 -22.86 12.83
N ARG A 220 -11.11 -22.22 13.65
CA ARG A 220 -11.35 -20.76 13.58
C ARG A 220 -10.07 -19.94 13.83
N ASP A 221 -9.33 -20.29 14.89
CA ASP A 221 -8.20 -19.51 15.38
C ASP A 221 -6.85 -20.26 15.24
N GLY A 222 -6.83 -21.45 14.62
CA GLY A 222 -5.61 -22.27 14.49
C GLY A 222 -4.64 -21.78 13.39
N PRO A 223 -3.59 -22.57 13.07
CA PRO A 223 -2.58 -22.19 12.08
C PRO A 223 -3.15 -22.06 10.65
N PRO A 224 -2.47 -21.31 9.75
CA PRO A 224 -2.93 -21.17 8.37
C PRO A 224 -2.88 -22.51 7.63
N ALA A 225 -3.96 -22.82 6.90
CA ALA A 225 -4.06 -23.98 6.04
C ALA A 225 -3.53 -23.63 4.65
N MET A 226 -2.30 -24.04 4.34
CA MET A 226 -1.63 -23.72 3.07
C MET A 226 -1.75 -24.88 2.07
N SER A 227 -2.00 -24.57 0.79
CA SER A 227 -1.95 -25.53 -0.31
C SER A 227 -1.05 -25.04 -1.44
N VAL A 228 -0.36 -25.96 -2.10
CA VAL A 228 0.39 -25.76 -3.35
C VAL A 228 -0.35 -26.36 -4.55
N ASN A 229 -1.41 -27.14 -4.29
CA ASN A 229 -2.17 -27.84 -5.31
C ASN A 229 -3.39 -27.01 -5.76
N SER A 230 -3.93 -27.39 -6.91
CA SER A 230 -5.28 -26.99 -7.29
C SER A 230 -6.30 -27.49 -6.26
N VAL A 231 -7.25 -26.65 -5.85
CA VAL A 231 -8.31 -27.00 -4.90
C VAL A 231 -9.65 -27.03 -5.64
N VAL A 232 -10.40 -28.11 -5.47
CA VAL A 232 -11.79 -28.23 -5.99
C VAL A 232 -12.78 -28.19 -4.84
N SER A 233 -13.65 -27.20 -4.82
CA SER A 233 -14.75 -27.08 -3.88
C SER A 233 -16.03 -27.67 -4.44
N GLN A 234 -16.59 -28.65 -3.73
CA GLN A 234 -17.88 -29.28 -4.01
C GLN A 234 -19.02 -28.68 -3.19
N VAL A 235 -18.76 -27.61 -2.43
CA VAL A 235 -19.71 -27.02 -1.50
C VAL A 235 -20.65 -26.07 -2.23
N ALA A 236 -21.95 -26.38 -2.22
CA ALA A 236 -23.00 -25.56 -2.82
C ALA A 236 -23.46 -24.43 -1.88
N SER A 237 -22.54 -23.55 -1.46
CA SER A 237 -22.86 -22.37 -0.64
C SER A 237 -22.26 -21.11 -1.24
N ASP A 238 -23.09 -20.09 -1.41
CA ASP A 238 -22.67 -18.81 -1.93
C ASP A 238 -21.76 -18.05 -0.96
N GLU A 239 -22.01 -18.18 0.34
CA GLU A 239 -21.18 -17.60 1.40
C GLU A 239 -19.74 -18.13 1.35
N VAL A 240 -19.61 -19.46 1.32
CA VAL A 240 -18.31 -20.14 1.20
C VAL A 240 -17.65 -19.82 -0.14
N SER A 241 -18.43 -19.79 -1.22
CA SER A 241 -17.92 -19.46 -2.56
C SER A 241 -17.32 -18.05 -2.61
N MET A 242 -17.99 -17.06 -1.99
CA MET A 242 -17.48 -15.68 -1.89
C MET A 242 -16.16 -15.65 -1.12
N GLN A 243 -16.10 -16.31 0.03
CA GLN A 243 -14.89 -16.34 0.86
C GLN A 243 -13.73 -17.04 0.13
N LEU A 244 -13.99 -18.18 -0.51
CA LEU A 244 -12.97 -18.91 -1.29
C LEU A 244 -12.45 -18.09 -2.47
N ILE A 245 -13.32 -17.37 -3.19
CA ILE A 245 -12.89 -16.47 -4.27
C ILE A 245 -12.06 -15.31 -3.71
N GLN A 246 -12.47 -14.71 -2.60
CA GLN A 246 -11.73 -13.62 -1.97
C GLN A 246 -10.31 -14.06 -1.55
N ILE A 247 -10.21 -15.29 -1.03
CA ILE A 247 -8.94 -15.89 -0.63
C ILE A 247 -8.07 -16.26 -1.85
N ALA A 248 -8.63 -16.97 -2.82
CA ALA A 248 -7.89 -17.50 -3.95
C ALA A 248 -7.63 -16.48 -5.06
N GLY A 249 -8.43 -15.40 -5.14
CA GLY A 249 -8.42 -14.42 -6.23
C GLY A 249 -7.22 -13.48 -6.23
N ASN A 250 -6.46 -13.40 -5.13
CA ASN A 250 -5.30 -12.52 -5.05
C ASN A 250 -4.20 -12.92 -6.06
N GLY A 251 -3.86 -12.01 -6.98
CA GLY A 251 -2.89 -12.26 -8.06
C GLY A 251 -3.31 -13.38 -9.02
N ALA A 252 -4.62 -13.64 -9.16
CA ALA A 252 -5.18 -14.67 -10.02
C ALA A 252 -6.25 -14.12 -10.97
N PHE A 253 -6.38 -14.74 -12.14
CA PHE A 253 -7.45 -14.44 -13.08
C PHE A 253 -8.75 -15.17 -12.66
N SER A 254 -9.80 -14.41 -12.36
CA SER A 254 -11.02 -14.94 -11.75
C SER A 254 -12.21 -14.95 -12.72
N ILE A 255 -12.83 -16.10 -12.95
CA ILE A 255 -14.07 -16.22 -13.73
C ILE A 255 -15.18 -16.73 -12.82
N GLY A 256 -16.30 -16.03 -12.74
CA GLY A 256 -17.35 -16.42 -11.80
C GLY A 256 -18.65 -15.64 -11.89
N ARG A 257 -19.59 -15.97 -11.01
CA ARG A 257 -20.85 -15.20 -10.89
C ARG A 257 -20.56 -13.82 -10.29
N ARG A 258 -21.18 -12.77 -10.82
CA ARG A 258 -21.17 -11.38 -10.33
C ARG A 258 -21.39 -11.28 -8.81
N ARG A 259 -22.38 -12.04 -8.30
CA ARG A 259 -22.66 -12.15 -6.86
C ARG A 259 -21.46 -12.65 -6.05
N ILE A 260 -20.73 -13.63 -6.56
CA ILE A 260 -19.59 -14.25 -5.86
C ILE A 260 -18.35 -13.36 -5.96
N LEU A 261 -18.11 -12.79 -7.15
CA LEU A 261 -16.98 -11.91 -7.40
C LEU A 261 -17.15 -10.53 -6.73
N GLN A 262 -18.37 -10.12 -6.40
CA GLN A 262 -18.71 -8.79 -5.86
C GLN A 262 -18.22 -7.63 -6.75
N ARG A 263 -18.20 -7.85 -8.06
CA ARG A 263 -17.73 -6.88 -9.06
C ARG A 263 -18.70 -6.79 -10.23
N GLU A 264 -18.78 -5.62 -10.86
CA GLU A 264 -19.61 -5.39 -12.04
C GLU A 264 -19.09 -6.11 -13.29
N SER A 265 -19.92 -6.24 -14.31
CA SER A 265 -19.59 -7.04 -15.48
C SER A 265 -18.60 -6.32 -16.43
N THR A 266 -17.40 -6.86 -16.60
CA THR A 266 -16.34 -6.35 -17.52
C THR A 266 -16.69 -6.59 -18.99
N PRO A 267 -16.16 -5.88 -19.99
CA PRO A 267 -16.25 -6.31 -21.40
C PRO A 267 -15.80 -7.77 -21.59
N LEU A 268 -15.98 -8.36 -22.77
CA LEU A 268 -15.47 -9.69 -23.11
C LEU A 268 -14.30 -9.60 -24.09
N PRO A 269 -13.26 -10.43 -23.97
CA PRO A 269 -12.19 -10.45 -24.94
C PRO A 269 -12.69 -10.99 -26.28
N LEU A 270 -12.36 -10.29 -27.38
CA LEU A 270 -12.73 -10.71 -28.74
C LEU A 270 -12.20 -12.10 -29.13
N GLY A 271 -11.12 -12.55 -28.47
CA GLY A 271 -10.55 -13.88 -28.67
C GLY A 271 -11.53 -15.03 -28.40
N ILE A 272 -12.50 -14.86 -27.51
CA ILE A 272 -13.51 -15.88 -27.16
C ILE A 272 -14.32 -16.32 -28.39
N LEU A 273 -14.52 -15.41 -29.35
CA LEU A 273 -15.35 -15.67 -30.52
C LEU A 273 -14.79 -16.78 -31.42
N ALA A 274 -13.48 -16.99 -31.41
CA ALA A 274 -12.86 -18.08 -32.17
C ALA A 274 -13.32 -19.45 -31.64
N ASP A 275 -13.19 -19.66 -30.33
CA ASP A 275 -13.64 -20.88 -29.65
C ASP A 275 -15.16 -21.05 -29.74
N TRP A 276 -15.91 -19.94 -29.59
CA TRP A 276 -17.37 -19.96 -29.71
C TRP A 276 -17.85 -20.41 -31.10
N ILE A 277 -17.26 -19.91 -32.19
CA ILE A 277 -17.64 -20.31 -33.55
C ILE A 277 -17.40 -21.81 -33.78
N GLU A 278 -16.35 -22.36 -33.20
CA GLU A 278 -16.07 -23.79 -33.27
C GLU A 278 -17.14 -24.63 -32.56
N ILE A 279 -17.56 -24.21 -31.35
CA ILE A 279 -18.60 -24.89 -30.57
C ILE A 279 -19.96 -24.82 -31.28
N VAL A 280 -20.33 -23.65 -31.81
CA VAL A 280 -21.65 -23.40 -32.39
C VAL A 280 -21.77 -23.93 -33.84
N HIS A 281 -20.66 -24.04 -34.55
CA HIS A 281 -20.61 -24.51 -35.94
C HIS A 281 -19.60 -25.66 -36.17
N PRO A 282 -19.78 -26.81 -35.49
CA PRO A 282 -18.80 -27.91 -35.52
C PRO A 282 -18.69 -28.57 -36.90
N ARG A 283 -19.74 -28.51 -37.74
CA ARG A 283 -19.76 -29.13 -39.08
C ARG A 283 -19.14 -28.27 -40.19
N LEU A 284 -18.79 -27.01 -39.91
CA LEU A 284 -18.17 -26.13 -40.91
C LEU A 284 -16.67 -26.43 -41.07
N ARG A 285 -16.16 -26.28 -42.29
CA ARG A 285 -14.72 -26.36 -42.59
C ARG A 285 -13.96 -25.19 -41.93
N PRO A 286 -12.67 -25.34 -41.59
CA PRO A 286 -11.89 -24.29 -40.93
C PRO A 286 -11.89 -22.93 -41.65
N GLN A 287 -11.75 -22.92 -42.98
CA GLN A 287 -11.81 -21.69 -43.79
C GLN A 287 -13.16 -20.96 -43.68
N ALA A 288 -14.25 -21.70 -43.58
CA ALA A 288 -15.60 -21.14 -43.43
C ALA A 288 -15.82 -20.60 -41.99
N ARG A 289 -15.23 -21.22 -40.98
CA ARG A 289 -15.25 -20.71 -39.60
C ARG A 289 -14.44 -19.41 -39.48
N SER A 290 -13.22 -19.38 -40.02
CA SER A 290 -12.38 -18.17 -40.05
C SER A 290 -13.06 -17.01 -40.77
N SER A 291 -13.69 -17.27 -41.93
CA SER A 291 -14.44 -16.25 -42.66
C SER A 291 -15.63 -15.68 -41.85
N ARG A 292 -16.32 -16.52 -41.06
CA ARG A 292 -17.41 -16.10 -40.17
C ARG A 292 -16.89 -15.31 -38.96
N LEU A 293 -15.74 -15.70 -38.41
CA LEU A 293 -15.09 -15.01 -37.30
C LEU A 293 -14.77 -13.57 -37.67
N VAL A 294 -14.08 -13.38 -38.80
CA VAL A 294 -13.73 -12.04 -39.30
C VAL A 294 -14.96 -11.18 -39.54
N ALA A 295 -16.01 -11.76 -40.17
CA ALA A 295 -17.26 -11.02 -40.38
C ALA A 295 -17.95 -10.62 -39.06
N LEU A 296 -17.90 -11.48 -38.04
CA LEU A 296 -18.47 -11.19 -36.73
C LEU A 296 -17.67 -10.13 -35.96
N GLN A 297 -16.34 -10.22 -35.98
CA GLN A 297 -15.45 -9.22 -35.37
C GLN A 297 -15.65 -7.84 -36.03
N ASP A 298 -15.68 -7.77 -37.37
CA ASP A 298 -15.97 -6.54 -38.11
C ASP A 298 -17.35 -5.96 -37.72
N HIS A 299 -18.35 -6.82 -37.49
CA HIS A 299 -19.69 -6.39 -37.10
C HIS A 299 -19.74 -5.80 -35.69
N ILE A 300 -18.99 -6.37 -34.75
CA ILE A 300 -18.94 -5.94 -33.35
C ILE A 300 -18.16 -4.63 -33.24
N LEU A 301 -17.00 -4.51 -33.90
CA LEU A 301 -16.10 -3.36 -33.76
C LEU A 301 -16.55 -2.11 -34.55
N ARG A 302 -17.09 -2.29 -35.77
CA ARG A 302 -17.32 -1.17 -36.71
C ARG A 302 -18.79 -0.75 -36.83
N GLY A 303 -19.69 -1.43 -36.14
CA GLY A 303 -21.13 -1.22 -36.25
C GLY A 303 -21.67 -1.37 -37.68
N ARG A 304 -22.95 -1.01 -37.89
CA ARG A 304 -23.63 -1.10 -39.21
C ARG A 304 -23.19 -0.02 -40.22
N THR A 305 -22.35 0.93 -39.83
CA THR A 305 -22.13 2.20 -40.54
C THR A 305 -20.91 2.23 -41.48
N GLY A 306 -20.06 1.20 -41.48
CA GLY A 306 -18.93 1.09 -42.41
C GLY A 306 -19.32 0.44 -43.74
N GLY A 307 -19.29 1.19 -44.85
CA GLY A 307 -19.73 0.78 -46.20
C GLY A 307 -19.04 -0.41 -46.89
N ARG A 308 -18.32 -1.27 -46.16
CA ARG A 308 -17.68 -2.52 -46.66
C ARG A 308 -17.67 -3.68 -45.65
N SER A 309 -18.55 -3.72 -44.65
CA SER A 309 -18.60 -4.85 -43.70
C SER A 309 -19.14 -6.13 -44.36
N ARG A 310 -18.43 -7.26 -44.20
CA ARG A 310 -18.88 -8.57 -44.69
C ARG A 310 -20.16 -8.98 -43.94
N ARG A 311 -21.23 -9.33 -44.67
CA ARG A 311 -22.53 -9.66 -44.07
C ARG A 311 -22.43 -10.93 -43.21
N VAL A 312 -22.60 -10.77 -41.90
CA VAL A 312 -22.77 -11.89 -40.96
C VAL A 312 -24.10 -12.59 -41.24
N SER A 313 -24.13 -13.93 -41.23
CA SER A 313 -25.38 -14.67 -41.42
C SER A 313 -26.34 -14.46 -40.25
N ASP A 314 -27.63 -14.27 -40.52
CA ASP A 314 -28.65 -14.01 -39.49
C ASP A 314 -28.72 -15.11 -38.41
N VAL A 315 -28.42 -16.36 -38.77
CA VAL A 315 -28.34 -17.49 -37.84
C VAL A 315 -27.20 -17.34 -36.84
N THR A 316 -26.03 -16.88 -37.28
CA THR A 316 -24.88 -16.64 -36.40
C THR A 316 -25.14 -15.44 -35.49
N LEU A 317 -25.74 -14.37 -36.01
CA LEU A 317 -26.06 -13.18 -35.20
C LEU A 317 -27.12 -13.48 -34.13
N ARG A 318 -28.13 -14.29 -34.46
CA ARG A 318 -29.13 -14.72 -33.48
C ARG A 318 -28.50 -15.52 -32.35
N ARG A 319 -27.71 -16.55 -32.67
CA ARG A 319 -27.01 -17.37 -31.67
C ARG A 319 -26.02 -16.55 -30.83
N PHE A 320 -25.32 -15.60 -31.45
CA PHE A 320 -24.42 -14.69 -30.73
C PHE A 320 -25.18 -13.88 -29.67
N LYS A 321 -26.34 -13.31 -30.02
CA LYS A 321 -27.20 -12.60 -29.07
C LYS A 321 -27.77 -13.52 -27.98
N ASP A 322 -28.12 -14.76 -28.34
CA ASP A 322 -28.60 -15.74 -27.37
C ASP A 322 -27.50 -16.17 -26.38
N ASP A 323 -26.24 -16.23 -26.81
CA ASP A 323 -25.12 -16.73 -26.01
C ASP A 323 -24.37 -15.65 -25.19
N PHE A 324 -24.30 -14.43 -25.71
CA PHE A 324 -23.56 -13.31 -25.09
C PHE A 324 -24.44 -12.10 -24.75
N GLY A 325 -25.73 -12.12 -25.08
CA GLY A 325 -26.65 -11.03 -24.74
C GLY A 325 -26.21 -9.67 -25.31
N GLY A 326 -26.21 -8.66 -24.44
CA GLY A 326 -25.77 -7.29 -24.73
C GLY A 326 -24.34 -6.98 -24.27
N ARG A 327 -23.49 -8.00 -24.07
CA ARG A 327 -22.13 -7.81 -23.56
C ARG A 327 -21.26 -7.07 -24.57
N GLU A 328 -20.48 -6.12 -24.08
CA GLU A 328 -19.47 -5.40 -24.87
C GLU A 328 -18.22 -6.26 -25.07
N PHE A 329 -17.47 -5.99 -26.12
CA PHE A 329 -16.26 -6.75 -26.48
C PHE A 329 -15.09 -5.80 -26.75
N THR A 330 -13.88 -6.22 -26.39
CA THR A 330 -12.64 -5.44 -26.55
C THR A 330 -11.53 -6.24 -27.22
N GLU A 331 -10.65 -5.56 -27.97
CA GLU A 331 -9.41 -6.13 -28.52
C GLU A 331 -8.29 -6.15 -27.47
N GLU A 332 -8.17 -5.08 -26.70
CA GLU A 332 -7.21 -4.95 -25.61
C GLU A 332 -7.85 -5.43 -24.31
N TRP A 333 -7.26 -6.47 -23.70
CA TRP A 333 -7.77 -7.11 -22.49
C TRP A 333 -6.79 -6.98 -21.34
N ASP A 334 -7.18 -6.21 -20.32
CA ASP A 334 -6.37 -5.97 -19.13
C ASP A 334 -7.11 -6.24 -17.80
N TYR A 335 -8.25 -6.94 -17.86
CA TYR A 335 -9.02 -7.25 -16.65
C TYR A 335 -8.54 -8.55 -16.00
N ASP A 336 -8.44 -8.53 -14.67
CA ASP A 336 -8.14 -9.65 -13.78
C ASP A 336 -9.36 -10.56 -13.50
N TYR A 337 -10.54 -10.23 -14.03
CA TYR A 337 -11.75 -11.05 -13.86
C TYR A 337 -12.78 -10.96 -15.00
N VAL A 338 -13.66 -11.96 -15.06
CA VAL A 338 -14.83 -12.01 -15.96
C VAL A 338 -16.07 -12.54 -15.24
N THR A 339 -17.18 -11.82 -15.35
CA THR A 339 -18.49 -12.27 -14.85
C THR A 339 -19.22 -13.16 -15.87
N ILE A 340 -19.93 -14.19 -15.39
CA ILE A 340 -20.63 -15.18 -16.24
C ILE A 340 -22.16 -15.04 -16.28
N ASN A 341 -22.76 -14.15 -15.49
CA ASN A 341 -24.22 -14.11 -15.29
C ASN A 341 -25.04 -13.87 -16.56
N ASP A 342 -24.48 -13.11 -17.49
CA ASP A 342 -25.16 -12.70 -18.72
C ASP A 342 -24.83 -13.63 -19.90
N LEU A 343 -24.14 -14.74 -19.64
CA LEU A 343 -23.69 -15.71 -20.64
C LEU A 343 -24.56 -16.97 -20.61
N SER A 344 -24.84 -17.52 -21.79
CA SER A 344 -25.42 -18.86 -21.88
C SER A 344 -24.40 -19.93 -21.47
N THR A 345 -24.84 -21.17 -21.27
CA THR A 345 -23.95 -22.32 -21.05
C THR A 345 -22.90 -22.47 -22.15
N THR A 346 -23.26 -22.12 -23.39
CA THR A 346 -22.35 -22.18 -24.54
C THR A 346 -21.37 -21.01 -24.54
N GLY A 347 -21.81 -19.81 -24.15
CA GLY A 347 -20.94 -18.65 -23.92
C GLY A 347 -19.91 -18.91 -22.83
N ILE A 348 -20.33 -19.50 -21.70
CA ILE A 348 -19.45 -19.90 -20.59
C ILE A 348 -18.43 -20.94 -21.06
N GLN A 349 -18.84 -21.95 -21.83
CA GLN A 349 -17.89 -22.94 -22.38
C GLN A 349 -16.83 -22.29 -23.27
N ALA A 350 -17.22 -21.38 -24.17
CA ALA A 350 -16.28 -20.67 -25.02
C ALA A 350 -15.29 -19.83 -24.19
N LEU A 351 -15.77 -19.10 -23.19
CA LEU A 351 -14.95 -18.32 -22.26
C LEU A 351 -13.93 -19.20 -21.52
N LEU A 352 -14.36 -20.35 -21.00
CA LEU A 352 -13.48 -21.28 -20.28
C LEU A 352 -12.42 -21.90 -21.21
N ILE A 353 -12.80 -22.27 -22.44
CA ILE A 353 -11.85 -22.80 -23.43
C ILE A 353 -10.81 -21.74 -23.79
N TRP A 354 -11.26 -20.51 -24.03
CA TRP A 354 -10.38 -19.37 -24.29
C TRP A 354 -9.40 -19.14 -23.13
N ALA A 355 -9.88 -19.14 -21.89
CA ALA A 355 -9.05 -18.95 -20.70
C ALA A 355 -7.97 -20.05 -20.58
N LEU A 356 -8.33 -21.32 -20.85
CA LEU A 356 -7.40 -22.46 -20.81
C LEU A 356 -6.44 -22.53 -22.01
N ASN A 357 -6.71 -21.82 -23.11
CA ASN A 357 -5.85 -21.78 -24.30
C ASN A 357 -4.83 -20.64 -24.22
N ARG A 358 -5.05 -19.65 -23.35
CA ARG A 358 -4.16 -18.50 -23.17
C ARG A 358 -2.98 -18.90 -22.28
N SER A 359 -1.78 -18.44 -22.63
CA SER A 359 -0.66 -18.43 -21.68
C SER A 359 -0.93 -17.35 -20.64
N ILE A 360 -1.49 -17.72 -19.49
CA ILE A 360 -1.72 -16.79 -18.38
C ILE A 360 -0.45 -16.80 -17.51
N SER A 361 0.06 -15.63 -17.14
CA SER A 361 1.14 -15.49 -16.14
C SER A 361 0.64 -15.62 -14.69
N MET A 362 -0.67 -15.75 -14.51
CA MET A 362 -1.41 -15.73 -13.25
C MET A 362 -2.23 -17.02 -13.11
N PRO A 363 -2.41 -17.56 -11.89
CA PRO A 363 -3.28 -18.71 -11.68
C PRO A 363 -4.75 -18.42 -11.97
N LEU A 364 -5.50 -19.47 -12.27
CA LEU A 364 -6.91 -19.43 -12.66
C LEU A 364 -7.82 -19.80 -11.49
N VAL A 365 -8.82 -18.95 -11.22
CA VAL A 365 -9.86 -19.18 -10.20
C VAL A 365 -11.22 -19.20 -10.89
N LEU A 366 -11.96 -20.29 -10.70
CA LEU A 366 -13.19 -20.56 -11.42
C LEU A 366 -14.37 -20.80 -10.47
N ASP A 367 -15.45 -20.02 -10.60
CA ASP A 367 -16.76 -20.31 -10.05
C ASP A 367 -17.71 -20.79 -11.16
N VAL A 368 -17.89 -22.12 -11.23
CA VAL A 368 -18.70 -22.77 -12.25
C VAL A 368 -19.77 -23.61 -11.55
N PRO A 369 -20.93 -23.03 -11.19
CA PRO A 369 -21.97 -23.74 -10.45
C PRO A 369 -22.76 -24.73 -11.31
N THR A 370 -22.65 -24.64 -12.64
CA THR A 370 -23.40 -25.48 -13.59
C THR A 370 -22.53 -26.57 -14.20
N PRO A 371 -23.05 -27.80 -14.39
CA PRO A 371 -22.32 -28.90 -15.01
C PRO A 371 -21.73 -28.55 -16.38
N LEU A 372 -20.47 -28.93 -16.61
CA LEU A 372 -19.77 -28.78 -17.88
C LEU A 372 -19.71 -30.11 -18.64
N PRO A 373 -19.52 -30.07 -19.98
CA PRO A 373 -19.23 -31.29 -20.75
C PRO A 373 -18.00 -32.02 -20.22
N ASP A 374 -18.03 -33.36 -20.19
CA ASP A 374 -16.99 -34.21 -19.61
C ASP A 374 -15.57 -33.95 -20.14
N VAL A 375 -15.47 -33.54 -21.42
CA VAL A 375 -14.19 -33.23 -22.06
C VAL A 375 -13.60 -31.95 -21.47
N LEU A 376 -14.41 -30.89 -21.36
CA LEU A 376 -13.99 -29.61 -20.79
C LEU A 376 -13.72 -29.73 -19.28
N SER A 377 -14.60 -30.44 -18.56
CA SER A 377 -14.41 -30.69 -17.13
C SER A 377 -13.08 -31.39 -16.85
N ARG A 378 -12.77 -32.49 -17.56
CA ARG A 378 -11.48 -33.18 -17.42
C ARG A 378 -10.29 -32.33 -17.83
N ARG A 379 -10.46 -31.40 -18.78
CA ARG A 379 -9.41 -30.46 -19.18
C ARG A 379 -9.12 -29.45 -18.08
N ILE A 380 -10.15 -28.86 -17.45
CA ILE A 380 -9.99 -27.94 -16.31
C ILE A 380 -9.25 -28.62 -15.16
N HIS A 381 -9.68 -29.82 -14.76
CA HIS A 381 -9.05 -30.59 -13.68
C HIS A 381 -7.61 -31.05 -13.99
N ARG A 382 -7.11 -30.86 -15.22
CA ARG A 382 -5.72 -31.18 -15.60
C ARG A 382 -4.87 -29.93 -15.83
N SER A 383 -5.46 -28.74 -15.71
CA SER A 383 -4.76 -27.49 -15.95
C SER A 383 -3.77 -27.22 -14.82
N GLU A 384 -2.51 -26.93 -15.17
CA GLU A 384 -1.48 -26.57 -14.18
C GLU A 384 -1.74 -25.17 -13.60
N ASP A 385 -2.36 -24.29 -14.38
CA ASP A 385 -2.70 -22.95 -13.94
C ASP A 385 -3.90 -22.90 -12.97
N LEU A 386 -4.61 -24.01 -12.75
CA LEU A 386 -5.80 -24.01 -11.90
C LEU A 386 -5.41 -23.88 -10.42
N ARG A 387 -5.82 -22.78 -9.77
CA ARG A 387 -5.70 -22.61 -8.32
C ARG A 387 -6.93 -23.11 -7.58
N LEU A 388 -8.11 -22.64 -7.98
CA LEU A 388 -9.39 -22.96 -7.33
C LEU A 388 -10.48 -23.21 -8.38
N LEU A 389 -11.24 -24.29 -8.20
CA LEU A 389 -12.47 -24.58 -8.93
C LEU A 389 -13.63 -24.78 -7.94
N ILE A 390 -14.62 -23.91 -7.97
CA ILE A 390 -15.90 -24.09 -7.27
C ILE A 390 -16.84 -24.79 -8.25
N ALA A 391 -17.03 -26.09 -8.06
CA ALA A 391 -17.86 -26.96 -8.90
C ALA A 391 -18.64 -27.96 -8.05
N PRO A 392 -19.79 -27.56 -7.46
CA PRO A 392 -20.61 -28.43 -6.61
C PRO A 392 -21.14 -29.69 -7.28
N TRP A 393 -21.16 -29.71 -8.62
CA TRP A 393 -21.56 -30.84 -9.44
C TRP A 393 -20.42 -31.81 -9.78
N SER A 394 -19.16 -31.45 -9.53
CA SER A 394 -18.02 -32.26 -9.97
C SER A 394 -17.87 -33.50 -9.10
N THR A 395 -17.82 -34.68 -9.73
CA THR A 395 -17.49 -35.95 -9.07
C THR A 395 -16.09 -36.46 -9.46
N ILE A 396 -15.29 -35.65 -10.16
CA ILE A 396 -13.99 -36.05 -10.68
C ILE A 396 -12.98 -36.09 -9.54
N GLN A 397 -12.34 -37.24 -9.36
CA GLN A 397 -11.19 -37.37 -8.46
C GLN A 397 -9.93 -36.90 -9.17
N MET A 398 -9.26 -35.90 -8.59
CA MET A 398 -7.98 -35.41 -9.10
C MET A 398 -6.84 -36.27 -8.59
N THR A 399 -5.87 -36.55 -9.47
CA THR A 399 -4.62 -37.24 -9.08
C THR A 399 -3.63 -36.32 -8.38
N ARG A 400 -3.72 -34.99 -8.58
CA ARG A 400 -2.81 -33.96 -8.02
C ARG A 400 -3.57 -32.70 -7.61
N GLY A 401 -4.67 -32.87 -6.88
CA GLY A 401 -5.52 -31.77 -6.42
C GLY A 401 -6.10 -32.07 -5.06
N ASP A 402 -6.34 -31.01 -4.30
CA ASP A 402 -7.03 -31.07 -3.03
C ASP A 402 -8.55 -30.86 -3.24
N ARG A 403 -9.36 -31.31 -2.30
CA ARG A 403 -10.81 -31.25 -2.38
C ARG A 403 -11.43 -30.69 -1.11
N LEU A 404 -12.45 -29.85 -1.28
CA LEU A 404 -13.28 -29.32 -0.21
C LEU A 404 -14.70 -29.87 -0.31
N GLU A 405 -15.16 -30.43 0.81
CA GLU A 405 -16.50 -31.00 0.98
C GLU A 405 -17.18 -30.42 2.22
N HIS A 406 -18.50 -30.61 2.32
CA HIS A 406 -19.21 -30.36 3.56
C HIS A 406 -18.62 -31.21 4.69
N HIS A 407 -18.32 -30.58 5.82
CA HIS A 407 -17.92 -31.31 7.00
C HIS A 407 -19.13 -32.10 7.56
N PRO A 408 -18.98 -33.39 7.94
CA PRO A 408 -20.13 -34.23 8.35
C PRO A 408 -20.77 -33.81 9.68
N ILE A 409 -20.02 -33.14 10.55
CA ILE A 409 -20.46 -32.72 11.90
C ILE A 409 -20.63 -31.20 11.98
N HIS A 410 -19.53 -30.47 11.82
CA HIS A 410 -19.48 -29.01 11.87
C HIS A 410 -20.25 -28.33 10.75
N ARG A 411 -20.70 -27.11 11.03
CA ARG A 411 -21.48 -26.29 10.09
C ARG A 411 -20.55 -25.41 9.28
N LEU A 412 -21.09 -24.84 8.20
CA LEU A 412 -20.37 -23.79 7.48
C LEU A 412 -19.96 -22.66 8.46
N PRO A 413 -18.74 -22.09 8.29
CA PRO A 413 -17.86 -22.30 7.16
C PRO A 413 -16.73 -23.33 7.39
N ASP A 414 -16.88 -24.24 8.35
CA ASP A 414 -15.97 -25.38 8.51
C ASP A 414 -16.21 -26.44 7.41
N LEU A 415 -15.16 -26.79 6.68
CA LEU A 415 -15.17 -27.74 5.58
C LEU A 415 -14.22 -28.91 5.84
N ARG A 416 -14.55 -30.06 5.26
CA ARG A 416 -13.64 -31.21 5.17
C ARG A 416 -12.65 -30.95 4.03
N TRP A 417 -11.37 -30.96 4.36
CA TRP A 417 -10.27 -30.81 3.42
C TRP A 417 -9.60 -32.16 3.19
N ILE A 418 -9.64 -32.64 1.94
CA ILE A 418 -9.02 -33.90 1.52
C ILE A 418 -7.85 -33.53 0.60
N ARG A 419 -6.64 -33.84 1.03
CA ARG A 419 -5.42 -33.51 0.29
C ARG A 419 -5.11 -34.60 -0.75
N SER A 420 -4.30 -34.24 -1.74
CA SER A 420 -3.89 -35.17 -2.82
C SER A 420 -3.18 -36.45 -2.35
N ASP A 421 -2.55 -36.43 -1.17
CA ASP A 421 -1.93 -37.60 -0.52
C ASP A 421 -2.94 -38.51 0.21
N GLY A 422 -4.22 -38.15 0.21
CA GLY A 422 -5.29 -38.87 0.89
C GLY A 422 -5.42 -38.51 2.38
N THR A 423 -4.64 -37.55 2.90
CA THR A 423 -4.84 -37.03 4.25
C THR A 423 -6.10 -36.18 4.33
N GLU A 424 -6.78 -36.28 5.46
CA GLU A 424 -8.03 -35.58 5.73
C GLU A 424 -7.84 -34.67 6.93
N GLY A 425 -8.40 -33.47 6.86
CA GLY A 425 -8.50 -32.55 7.98
C GLY A 425 -9.68 -31.61 7.85
N ILE A 426 -9.73 -30.64 8.76
CA ILE A 426 -10.72 -29.59 8.80
C ILE A 426 -10.08 -28.25 8.41
N VAL A 427 -10.78 -27.48 7.60
CA VAL A 427 -10.42 -26.11 7.29
C VAL A 427 -11.61 -25.20 7.55
N HIS A 428 -11.38 -24.16 8.34
CA HIS A 428 -12.32 -23.07 8.53
C HIS A 428 -12.10 -22.04 7.43
N ILE A 429 -13.14 -21.83 6.61
CA ILE A 429 -13.16 -20.76 5.62
C ILE A 429 -13.74 -19.51 6.30
N GLY A 430 -12.91 -18.75 6.99
CA GLY A 430 -13.38 -17.55 7.70
C GLY A 430 -13.18 -16.28 6.89
N TYR A 431 -13.84 -15.19 7.32
CA TYR A 431 -13.32 -13.82 7.09
C TYR A 431 -12.01 -13.54 7.86
N GLY A 432 -11.39 -14.58 8.44
CA GLY A 432 -10.02 -14.53 8.92
C GLY A 432 -9.15 -14.26 7.71
N ALA A 433 -8.71 -13.01 7.60
CA ALA A 433 -8.11 -12.44 6.42
C ALA A 433 -7.08 -13.40 5.80
N PRO A 434 -7.09 -13.59 4.47
CA PRO A 434 -5.86 -13.98 3.80
C PRO A 434 -4.85 -12.86 4.06
N SER A 435 -4.06 -12.97 5.12
CA SER A 435 -2.86 -12.16 5.33
C SER A 435 -1.80 -12.69 4.40
N LEU A 436 -2.00 -12.49 3.10
CA LEU A 436 -0.95 -12.68 2.11
C LEU A 436 -1.20 -11.69 0.97
N PHE A 437 -1.24 -10.39 1.28
CA PHE A 437 -0.72 -9.46 0.29
C PHE A 437 0.81 -9.64 0.33
N ARG A 438 1.38 -10.17 -0.76
CA ARG A 438 2.83 -10.07 -0.90
C ARG A 438 3.12 -8.63 -1.31
N PRO A 439 3.92 -7.87 -0.54
CA PRO A 439 4.49 -6.63 -1.04
C PRO A 439 4.95 -6.79 -2.49
N PRO A 440 4.74 -5.81 -3.40
CA PRO A 440 5.37 -5.82 -4.70
C PRO A 440 6.86 -6.18 -4.54
N LEU A 441 7.42 -6.87 -5.53
CA LEU A 441 8.78 -7.37 -5.42
C LEU A 441 9.74 -6.18 -5.26
N GLY A 442 10.40 -6.08 -4.10
CA GLY A 442 11.25 -4.93 -3.74
C GLY A 442 10.55 -3.80 -2.96
N TRP A 443 9.29 -3.98 -2.54
CA TRP A 443 8.59 -3.00 -1.70
C TRP A 443 9.18 -2.97 -0.28
N SER A 444 9.34 -1.75 0.21
CA SER A 444 9.64 -1.39 1.59
C SER A 444 8.68 -0.30 2.04
N VAL A 445 8.63 -0.06 3.35
CA VAL A 445 7.98 1.13 3.89
C VAL A 445 8.61 2.36 3.21
N PRO A 446 7.81 3.27 2.63
CA PRO A 446 8.35 4.46 1.99
C PRO A 446 9.02 5.34 3.05
N ASP A 447 10.23 5.79 2.76
CA ASP A 447 10.97 6.69 3.65
C ASP A 447 10.55 8.15 3.41
N SER A 448 10.07 8.47 2.20
CA SER A 448 9.66 9.81 1.79
C SER A 448 8.32 9.82 1.03
N PRO A 449 7.58 10.95 1.06
CA PRO A 449 6.39 11.16 0.24
C PRO A 449 6.59 10.96 -1.27
N ASP A 450 7.78 11.26 -1.80
CA ASP A 450 8.06 11.21 -3.24
C ASP A 450 7.97 9.77 -3.79
N GLU A 451 8.19 8.76 -2.94
CA GLU A 451 8.06 7.34 -3.31
C GLU A 451 6.60 6.88 -3.48
N LEU A 452 5.62 7.65 -2.98
CA LEU A 452 4.21 7.23 -2.99
C LEU A 452 3.58 7.29 -4.38
N ASP A 453 3.92 8.29 -5.19
CA ASP A 453 3.35 8.45 -6.53
C ASP A 453 3.79 7.31 -7.45
N ASP A 454 5.07 6.94 -7.40
CA ASP A 454 5.63 5.79 -8.13
C ASP A 454 4.98 4.47 -7.67
N MET A 455 4.74 4.33 -6.37
CA MET A 455 4.14 3.12 -5.79
C MET A 455 2.65 2.98 -6.06
N SER A 456 1.89 4.08 -6.12
CA SER A 456 0.44 4.08 -6.32
C SER A 456 0.01 3.33 -7.60
N THR A 457 0.84 3.41 -8.65
CA THR A 457 0.60 2.74 -9.95
C THR A 457 0.87 1.23 -9.94
N SER A 458 1.57 0.73 -8.93
CA SER A 458 1.95 -0.69 -8.81
C SER A 458 0.86 -1.55 -8.15
N PHE A 459 -0.17 -0.93 -7.58
CA PHE A 459 -1.25 -1.63 -6.89
C PHE A 459 -2.39 -1.97 -7.85
N THR A 460 -2.51 -3.25 -8.21
CA THR A 460 -3.47 -3.73 -9.23
C THR A 460 -4.72 -4.39 -8.63
N THR A 461 -5.00 -4.24 -7.33
CA THR A 461 -6.15 -4.90 -6.68
C THR A 461 -6.72 -4.07 -5.54
N SER A 462 -8.06 -4.04 -5.45
CA SER A 462 -8.80 -3.51 -4.29
C SER A 462 -8.38 -4.27 -3.02
N MET A 463 -7.69 -3.58 -2.11
CA MET A 463 -7.28 -4.12 -0.82
C MET A 463 -8.43 -4.03 0.20
N ARG A 464 -8.41 -4.88 1.24
CA ARG A 464 -9.27 -4.66 2.42
C ARG A 464 -8.60 -3.63 3.34
N PRO A 465 -9.36 -2.79 4.06
CA PRO A 465 -8.81 -2.00 5.14
C PRO A 465 -8.25 -2.92 6.25
N PRO A 466 -6.98 -2.75 6.68
CA PRO A 466 -6.44 -3.46 7.82
C PRO A 466 -7.05 -2.95 9.12
N SER A 467 -7.03 -3.84 10.11
CA SER A 467 -7.45 -3.61 11.49
C SER A 467 -6.25 -3.25 12.37
N ILE A 468 -6.54 -2.88 13.61
CA ILE A 468 -5.50 -2.58 14.63
C ILE A 468 -4.62 -3.80 14.93
N GLU A 469 -5.13 -5.02 14.73
CA GLU A 469 -4.42 -6.28 15.00
C GLU A 469 -3.47 -6.70 13.86
N ASP A 470 -3.63 -6.12 12.67
CA ASP A 470 -2.77 -6.38 11.52
C ASP A 470 -1.39 -5.71 11.71
N THR A 471 -0.38 -6.17 10.97
CA THR A 471 1.00 -5.65 11.11
C THR A 471 1.10 -4.18 10.68
N LEU A 472 2.07 -3.45 11.25
CA LEU A 472 2.31 -2.04 10.88
C LEU A 472 2.64 -1.88 9.39
N GLU A 473 3.36 -2.85 8.82
CA GLU A 473 3.71 -2.88 7.39
C GLU A 473 2.47 -3.07 6.52
N GLU A 474 1.56 -3.98 6.87
CA GLU A 474 0.28 -4.15 6.15
C GLU A 474 -0.59 -2.89 6.21
N GLN A 475 -0.58 -2.17 7.33
CA GLN A 475 -1.31 -0.91 7.47
C GLN A 475 -0.76 0.18 6.56
N ILE A 476 0.57 0.32 6.49
CA ILE A 476 1.23 1.28 5.59
C ILE A 476 1.01 0.89 4.14
N LEU A 477 1.09 -0.40 3.82
CA LEU A 477 0.90 -0.92 2.48
C LEU A 477 -0.52 -0.68 1.95
N TYR A 478 -1.53 -0.90 2.78
CA TYR A 478 -2.90 -0.51 2.45
C TYR A 478 -2.99 1.00 2.20
N ALA A 479 -2.43 1.82 3.10
CA ALA A 479 -2.46 3.27 2.97
C ALA A 479 -1.82 3.74 1.65
N CYS A 480 -0.72 3.13 1.23
CA CYS A 480 -0.06 3.42 -0.06
C CYS A 480 -0.98 3.09 -1.25
N SER A 481 -1.77 2.01 -1.16
CA SER A 481 -2.66 1.59 -2.25
C SER A 481 -3.87 2.50 -2.48
N ILE A 482 -4.28 3.23 -1.45
CA ILE A 482 -5.42 4.16 -1.50
C ILE A 482 -4.95 5.62 -1.53
N HIS A 483 -3.65 5.85 -1.65
CA HIS A 483 -3.10 7.19 -1.72
C HIS A 483 -3.68 7.93 -2.94
N GLY A 484 -4.16 9.15 -2.73
CA GLY A 484 -4.92 9.93 -3.73
C GLY A 484 -6.43 9.88 -3.52
N ASP A 485 -7.03 8.69 -3.43
CA ASP A 485 -8.48 8.53 -3.20
C ASP A 485 -8.86 8.76 -1.72
N GLY A 486 -8.05 8.24 -0.80
CA GLY A 486 -8.19 8.35 0.65
C GLY A 486 -9.27 7.45 1.27
N ASP A 487 -9.03 7.02 2.52
CA ASP A 487 -9.98 6.27 3.35
C ASP A 487 -9.98 6.82 4.78
N GLU A 488 -10.86 7.79 5.03
CA GLU A 488 -10.95 8.45 6.34
C GLU A 488 -11.41 7.52 7.46
N LYS A 489 -12.20 6.49 7.15
CA LYS A 489 -12.65 5.55 8.18
C LYS A 489 -11.47 4.73 8.67
N PHE A 490 -10.68 4.22 7.74
CA PHE A 490 -9.44 3.52 8.06
C PHE A 490 -8.47 4.46 8.80
N ALA A 491 -8.15 5.62 8.22
CA ALA A 491 -7.19 6.56 8.79
C ALA A 491 -7.54 6.95 10.24
N ASN A 492 -8.81 7.24 10.52
CA ASN A 492 -9.29 7.53 11.89
C ASN A 492 -9.15 6.34 12.85
N SER A 493 -9.35 5.12 12.38
CA SER A 493 -9.27 3.92 13.22
C SER A 493 -7.84 3.57 13.64
N ILE A 494 -6.85 3.90 12.81
CA ILE A 494 -5.43 3.56 13.03
C ILE A 494 -4.56 4.74 13.44
N GLU A 495 -5.06 5.99 13.45
CA GLU A 495 -4.32 7.22 13.81
C GLU A 495 -3.49 7.07 15.09
N ARG A 496 -4.05 6.39 16.10
CA ARG A 496 -3.36 6.16 17.37
C ARG A 496 -2.25 5.12 17.27
N VAL A 497 -2.40 4.09 16.45
CA VAL A 497 -1.52 2.92 16.37
C VAL A 497 -0.40 3.17 15.37
N ASN A 498 -0.74 3.66 14.18
CA ASN A 498 0.17 3.90 13.07
C ASN A 498 -0.12 5.27 12.43
N PRO A 499 0.47 6.35 12.97
CA PRO A 499 0.25 7.71 12.47
C PRO A 499 0.63 7.88 11.00
N LEU A 500 1.70 7.22 10.55
CA LEU A 500 2.17 7.30 9.17
C LEU A 500 1.16 6.68 8.20
N ALA A 501 0.66 5.48 8.49
CA ALA A 501 -0.38 4.87 7.66
C ALA A 501 -1.65 5.72 7.64
N ALA A 502 -2.05 6.30 8.78
CA ALA A 502 -3.21 7.19 8.84
C ALA A 502 -2.98 8.47 8.02
N TRP A 503 -1.76 9.02 8.06
CA TRP A 503 -1.35 10.19 7.28
C TRP A 503 -1.45 9.93 5.77
N ILE A 504 -0.84 8.85 5.29
CA ILE A 504 -0.82 8.48 3.86
C ILE A 504 -2.25 8.22 3.34
N ALA A 505 -3.09 7.56 4.14
CA ALA A 505 -4.48 7.23 3.81
C ALA A 505 -5.46 8.41 3.87
N SER A 506 -5.02 9.58 4.33
CA SER A 506 -5.89 10.75 4.48
C SER A 506 -6.21 11.40 3.15
N SER A 507 -7.48 11.79 3.00
CA SER A 507 -7.93 12.67 1.92
C SER A 507 -7.38 14.08 2.11
N ASP A 508 -7.21 14.80 1.00
CA ASP A 508 -6.70 16.18 0.98
C ASP A 508 -7.45 17.14 1.93
N VAL A 509 -8.76 16.97 2.05
CA VAL A 509 -9.61 17.85 2.88
C VAL A 509 -9.27 17.74 4.37
N ASN A 510 -8.99 16.53 4.86
CA ASN A 510 -8.77 16.29 6.30
C ASN A 510 -7.28 16.26 6.68
N ARG A 511 -6.37 16.38 5.72
CA ARG A 511 -4.92 16.38 5.97
C ARG A 511 -4.49 17.48 6.93
N ILE A 512 -5.01 18.71 6.81
CA ILE A 512 -4.62 19.80 7.73
C ILE A 512 -4.93 19.43 9.19
N ASP A 513 -6.15 18.98 9.44
CA ASP A 513 -6.62 18.62 10.79
C ASP A 513 -5.91 17.38 11.35
N ARG A 514 -5.52 16.43 10.48
CA ARG A 514 -4.76 15.26 10.91
C ARG A 514 -3.30 15.63 11.21
N TRP A 515 -2.65 16.42 10.37
CA TRP A 515 -1.27 16.87 10.58
C TRP A 515 -1.11 17.55 11.95
N GLN A 516 -2.03 18.45 12.30
CA GLN A 516 -2.04 19.11 13.60
C GLN A 516 -2.03 18.13 14.78
N ARG A 517 -2.72 16.98 14.64
CA ARG A 517 -2.81 15.96 15.69
C ARG A 517 -1.68 14.93 15.69
N THR A 518 -1.01 14.72 14.56
CA THR A 518 -0.08 13.58 14.39
C THR A 518 1.37 13.97 14.10
N HIS A 519 1.66 15.23 13.75
CA HIS A 519 3.00 15.68 13.32
C HIS A 519 4.12 15.35 14.34
N ASP A 520 3.80 15.34 15.63
CA ASP A 520 4.74 15.07 16.74
C ASP A 520 5.19 13.61 16.82
N ARG A 521 4.52 12.72 16.07
CA ARG A 521 4.79 11.27 16.03
C ARG A 521 5.33 10.80 14.69
N MET A 522 5.68 11.72 13.80
CA MET A 522 6.19 11.46 12.45
C MET A 522 7.38 12.37 12.17
N GLU A 523 8.18 12.01 11.17
CA GLU A 523 9.27 12.87 10.72
C GLU A 523 8.73 14.08 9.95
N ASN A 524 9.35 15.25 10.14
CA ASN A 524 8.79 16.52 9.69
C ASN A 524 8.75 16.64 8.15
N HIS A 525 9.56 15.89 7.40
CA HIS A 525 9.54 15.90 5.93
C HIS A 525 8.24 15.35 5.35
N TRP A 526 7.48 14.54 6.10
CA TRP A 526 6.13 14.09 5.69
C TRP A 526 5.11 15.22 5.55
N SER A 527 5.44 16.43 6.02
CA SER A 527 4.64 17.63 5.75
C SER A 527 4.55 17.99 4.27
N SER A 528 5.43 17.48 3.39
CA SER A 528 5.37 17.76 1.95
C SER A 528 4.10 17.23 1.27
N LEU A 529 3.40 16.25 1.86
CA LEU A 529 2.08 15.80 1.40
C LEU A 529 0.98 16.85 1.56
N LEU A 530 1.19 17.92 2.33
CA LEU A 530 0.27 19.04 2.40
C LEU A 530 0.35 19.88 1.12
N ALA A 531 -0.65 19.72 0.25
CA ALA A 531 -0.77 20.48 -1.00
C ALA A 531 -0.90 21.99 -0.72
N ILE A 532 0.18 22.74 -0.93
CA ILE A 532 0.29 24.20 -0.66
C ILE A 532 -0.85 24.98 -1.35
N ASN A 533 -1.16 24.63 -2.58
CA ASN A 533 -2.19 25.29 -3.40
C ASN A 533 -3.63 25.01 -2.95
N GLN A 534 -3.85 23.97 -2.13
CA GLN A 534 -5.17 23.62 -1.62
C GLN A 534 -5.43 24.18 -0.21
N ILE A 535 -4.40 24.67 0.48
CA ILE A 535 -4.52 25.17 1.85
C ILE A 535 -5.13 26.58 1.85
N PRO A 536 -6.26 26.81 2.55
CA PRO A 536 -6.80 28.14 2.71
C PRO A 536 -5.83 29.02 3.51
N ILE A 537 -5.53 30.23 3.01
CA ILE A 537 -4.65 31.20 3.69
C ILE A 537 -4.98 31.40 5.19
N PRO A 538 -6.26 31.48 5.63
CA PRO A 538 -6.60 31.61 7.03
C PRO A 538 -6.11 30.46 7.93
N ARG A 539 -5.92 29.26 7.37
CA ARG A 539 -5.49 28.05 8.10
C ARG A 539 -3.98 27.87 8.15
N ILE A 540 -3.21 28.58 7.30
CA ILE A 540 -1.75 28.48 7.28
C ILE A 540 -1.10 28.71 8.66
N PRO A 541 -1.53 29.72 9.46
CA PRO A 541 -1.00 29.93 10.80
C PRO A 541 -1.07 28.71 11.73
N GLU A 542 -2.05 27.82 11.51
CA GLU A 542 -2.26 26.63 12.33
C GLU A 542 -1.18 25.55 12.10
N ILE A 543 -0.50 25.58 10.93
CA ILE A 543 0.44 24.52 10.51
C ILE A 543 1.85 25.02 10.21
N ILE A 544 2.05 26.30 9.88
CA ILE A 544 3.33 26.83 9.37
C ILE A 544 4.54 26.53 10.29
N TRP A 545 4.33 26.46 11.60
CA TRP A 545 5.41 26.23 12.56
C TRP A 545 5.66 24.76 12.91
N ILE A 546 4.85 23.85 12.35
CA ILE A 546 4.94 22.40 12.54
C ILE A 546 5.20 21.67 11.22
N THR A 547 5.70 22.37 10.20
CA THR A 547 6.08 21.83 8.90
C THR A 547 7.59 22.02 8.62
N SER A 548 8.10 21.32 7.61
CA SER A 548 9.50 21.40 7.20
C SER A 548 9.90 22.80 6.69
N ASP A 549 11.19 23.12 6.75
CA ASP A 549 11.71 24.37 6.18
C ASP A 549 11.52 24.42 4.65
N GLU A 550 11.68 23.28 3.96
CA GLU A 550 11.46 23.15 2.52
C GLU A 550 10.02 23.47 2.13
N TRP A 551 9.05 22.94 2.88
CA TRP A 551 7.64 23.24 2.66
C TRP A 551 7.34 24.73 2.88
N ARG A 552 7.93 25.35 3.91
CA ARG A 552 7.78 26.78 4.18
C ARG A 552 8.37 27.66 3.07
N LEU A 553 9.53 27.28 2.52
CA LEU A 553 10.13 27.97 1.37
C LEU A 553 9.22 27.91 0.14
N ALA A 554 8.69 26.73 -0.18
CA ALA A 554 7.76 26.56 -1.29
C ALA A 554 6.45 27.33 -1.06
N LEU A 555 5.97 27.39 0.19
CA LEU A 555 4.81 28.20 0.57
C LEU A 555 5.05 29.68 0.33
N ASP A 556 6.18 30.23 0.78
CA ASP A 556 6.49 31.65 0.63
C ASP A 556 6.55 32.05 -0.87
N GLN A 557 7.12 31.18 -1.72
CA GLN A 557 7.13 31.38 -3.17
C GLN A 557 5.71 31.36 -3.76
N HIS A 558 4.89 30.38 -3.38
CA HIS A 558 3.49 30.31 -3.82
C HIS A 558 2.69 31.55 -3.39
N LEU A 559 2.87 32.00 -2.14
CA LEU A 559 2.20 33.18 -1.61
C LEU A 559 2.64 34.46 -2.34
N TYR A 560 3.92 34.58 -2.70
CA TYR A 560 4.40 35.72 -3.50
C TYR A 560 3.61 35.85 -4.82
N GLU A 561 3.47 34.75 -5.57
CA GLU A 561 2.71 34.74 -6.83
C GLU A 561 1.22 35.03 -6.63
N VAL A 562 0.63 34.40 -5.62
CA VAL A 562 -0.80 34.49 -5.35
C VAL A 562 -1.20 35.87 -4.84
N LEU A 563 -0.41 36.48 -3.96
CA LEU A 563 -0.71 37.79 -3.37
C LEU A 563 -0.51 38.93 -4.36
N ILE A 564 0.33 38.78 -5.39
CA ILE A 564 0.47 39.81 -6.45
C ILE A 564 -0.84 39.99 -7.23
N VAL A 565 -1.57 38.90 -7.47
CA VAL A 565 -2.72 38.89 -8.38
C VAL A 565 -4.06 39.10 -7.65
N ASP A 566 -4.17 38.70 -6.38
CA ASP A 566 -5.45 38.52 -5.70
C ASP A 566 -5.63 39.44 -4.47
N ASP A 567 -6.46 40.47 -4.63
CA ASP A 567 -6.79 41.47 -3.60
C ASP A 567 -7.46 40.86 -2.35
N GLU A 568 -8.30 39.84 -2.53
CA GLU A 568 -9.01 39.22 -1.41
C GLU A 568 -8.02 38.47 -0.52
N LYS A 569 -7.10 37.73 -1.14
CA LYS A 569 -6.02 37.03 -0.43
C LYS A 569 -5.07 37.99 0.28
N ARG A 570 -4.76 39.14 -0.33
CA ARG A 570 -4.02 40.23 0.35
C ARG A 570 -4.77 40.74 1.59
N SER A 571 -6.09 40.90 1.51
CA SER A 571 -6.91 41.29 2.66
C SER A 571 -6.90 40.26 3.78
N ILE A 572 -6.98 38.97 3.43
CA ILE A 572 -6.85 37.86 4.40
C ILE A 572 -5.49 37.90 5.08
N MET A 573 -4.40 37.99 4.30
CA MET A 573 -3.04 38.04 4.81
C MET A 573 -2.83 39.25 5.74
N ARG A 574 -3.41 40.40 5.39
CA ARG A 574 -3.40 41.59 6.25
C ARG A 574 -4.08 41.35 7.59
N ARG A 575 -5.22 40.65 7.62
CA ARG A 575 -5.88 40.31 8.89
C ARG A 575 -4.99 39.41 9.75
N ILE A 576 -4.31 38.44 9.15
CA ILE A 576 -3.34 37.59 9.86
C ILE A 576 -2.21 38.45 10.45
N ALA A 577 -1.63 39.35 9.66
CA ALA A 577 -0.54 40.22 10.11
C ALA A 577 -0.92 41.15 11.27
N LEU A 578 -2.19 41.59 11.33
CA LEU A 578 -2.69 42.49 12.37
C LEU A 578 -3.21 41.77 13.62
N TYR A 579 -3.87 40.63 13.45
CA TYR A 579 -4.73 40.03 14.48
C TYR A 579 -4.32 38.61 14.91
N ALA A 580 -3.31 37.98 14.30
CA ALA A 580 -2.83 36.69 14.80
C ALA A 580 -2.32 36.81 16.25
N GLU A 581 -2.56 35.75 17.04
CA GLU A 581 -2.28 35.76 18.48
C GLU A 581 -0.78 35.85 18.78
N ASP A 582 0.03 35.14 18.00
CA ASP A 582 1.47 35.08 18.20
C ASP A 582 2.23 36.12 17.34
N GLU A 583 3.36 36.59 17.88
CA GLU A 583 4.19 37.60 17.23
C GLU A 583 4.93 37.09 15.98
N LYS A 584 5.22 35.79 15.93
CA LYS A 584 5.98 35.15 14.85
C LYS A 584 5.14 35.10 13.57
N THR A 585 3.89 34.66 13.66
CA THR A 585 2.91 34.64 12.57
C THR A 585 2.59 36.06 12.08
N ARG A 586 2.40 37.02 12.99
CA ARG A 586 2.19 38.42 12.59
C ARG A 586 3.38 38.98 11.80
N SER A 587 4.60 38.68 12.25
CA SER A 587 5.82 39.11 11.58
C SER A 587 5.98 38.46 10.20
N TRP A 588 5.71 37.16 10.08
CA TRP A 588 5.72 36.41 8.82
C TRP A 588 4.70 36.95 7.81
N ALA A 589 3.44 37.10 8.22
CA ALA A 589 2.38 37.61 7.36
C ALA A 589 2.65 39.05 6.90
N SER A 590 3.22 39.88 7.78
CA SER A 590 3.70 41.21 7.40
C SER A 590 4.83 41.14 6.38
N GLY A 591 5.79 40.24 6.57
CA GLY A 591 6.90 40.00 5.64
C GLY A 591 6.44 39.59 4.25
N CYS A 592 5.40 38.76 4.14
CA CYS A 592 4.76 38.36 2.87
C CYS A 592 4.11 39.54 2.14
N LEU A 593 3.49 40.48 2.86
CA LEU A 593 2.92 41.68 2.24
C LEU A 593 3.99 42.69 1.83
N LEU A 594 5.05 42.80 2.63
CA LEU A 594 6.16 43.68 2.33
C LEU A 594 6.96 43.18 1.11
N SER A 595 7.15 41.88 0.93
CA SER A 595 7.89 41.34 -0.23
C SER A 595 7.25 41.70 -1.58
N ILE A 596 5.92 41.87 -1.61
CA ILE A 596 5.19 42.29 -2.81
C ILE A 596 4.95 43.79 -2.91
N ALA A 597 5.60 44.62 -2.07
CA ALA A 597 5.27 46.04 -1.93
C ALA A 597 5.31 46.83 -3.25
N GLN A 598 6.20 46.45 -4.19
CA GLN A 598 6.32 47.06 -5.51
C GLN A 598 5.09 46.88 -6.41
N TRP A 599 4.24 45.90 -6.10
CA TRP A 599 3.04 45.56 -6.86
C TRP A 599 1.75 46.09 -6.20
N LEU A 600 1.85 46.65 -4.99
CA LEU A 600 0.70 47.17 -4.27
C LEU A 600 0.25 48.52 -4.84
N THR A 601 -1.04 48.81 -4.72
CA THR A 601 -1.54 50.16 -5.04
C THR A 601 -0.97 51.18 -4.06
N ASN A 602 -0.87 52.44 -4.46
CA ASN A 602 -0.36 53.52 -3.61
C ASN A 602 -1.08 53.60 -2.24
N ASN A 603 -2.38 53.30 -2.18
CA ASN A 603 -3.13 53.31 -0.93
C ASN A 603 -2.75 52.15 -0.01
N GLU A 604 -2.60 50.95 -0.57
CA GLU A 604 -2.19 49.76 0.17
C GLU A 604 -0.74 49.88 0.65
N ALA A 605 0.16 50.34 -0.21
CA ALA A 605 1.56 50.59 0.12
C ALA A 605 1.71 51.64 1.23
N ALA A 606 0.98 52.75 1.14
CA ALA A 606 0.98 53.79 2.17
C ALA A 606 0.39 53.32 3.50
N ASP A 607 -0.60 52.43 3.49
CA ASP A 607 -1.13 51.82 4.71
C ASP A 607 -0.15 50.81 5.31
N LEU A 608 0.39 49.91 4.49
CA LEU A 608 1.38 48.92 4.90
C LEU A 608 2.61 49.58 5.52
N LEU A 609 3.06 50.73 5.00
CA LEU A 609 4.16 51.50 5.59
C LEU A 609 3.88 51.94 7.04
N ARG A 610 2.62 52.16 7.42
CA ARG A 610 2.26 52.62 8.78
C ARG A 610 2.49 51.57 9.85
N TRP A 611 2.35 50.29 9.54
CA TRP A 611 2.36 49.22 10.54
C TRP A 611 3.26 48.03 10.16
N GLY A 612 3.41 47.72 8.87
CA GLY A 612 4.05 46.52 8.35
C GLY A 612 5.49 46.34 8.82
N ILE A 613 6.32 47.38 8.69
CA ILE A 613 7.73 47.31 9.10
C ILE A 613 7.85 47.01 10.61
N ASP A 614 7.01 47.61 11.45
CA ASP A 614 7.05 47.40 12.91
C ASP A 614 6.53 46.01 13.30
N ALA A 615 5.55 45.51 12.55
CA ALA A 615 5.03 44.16 12.74
C ALA A 615 6.07 43.12 12.33
N TRP A 616 6.80 43.33 11.23
CA TRP A 616 7.80 42.40 10.71
C TRP A 616 9.08 42.35 11.54
N ILE A 617 9.65 43.50 11.92
CA ILE A 617 10.95 43.59 12.61
C ILE A 617 10.98 42.93 13.99
N LYS A 618 9.79 42.73 14.58
CA LYS A 618 9.55 42.12 15.88
C LYS A 618 10.02 40.67 15.96
N SER A 619 9.73 39.87 14.95
CA SER A 619 10.16 38.46 14.85
C SER A 619 10.33 38.05 13.38
N PRO A 620 11.33 38.60 12.67
CA PRO A 620 11.48 38.39 11.24
C PRO A 620 11.70 36.90 10.90
N PRO A 621 11.08 36.38 9.82
CA PRO A 621 11.36 35.03 9.34
C PRO A 621 12.82 34.88 8.91
N ILE A 622 13.35 33.66 9.04
CA ILE A 622 14.76 33.36 8.75
C ILE A 622 15.16 33.71 7.31
N ARG A 623 14.23 33.50 6.37
CA ARG A 623 14.30 33.94 4.98
C ARG A 623 13.41 35.16 4.80
N CYS A 624 14.02 36.30 4.53
CA CYS A 624 13.33 37.60 4.41
C CYS A 624 14.04 38.58 3.47
N SER A 625 14.94 38.09 2.61
CA SER A 625 15.62 38.90 1.60
C SER A 625 14.64 39.67 0.70
N ASP A 626 13.55 39.04 0.25
CA ASP A 626 12.52 39.72 -0.55
C ASP A 626 11.80 40.82 0.23
N THR A 627 11.57 40.59 1.53
CA THR A 627 11.00 41.61 2.42
C THR A 627 11.91 42.84 2.52
N LEU A 628 13.25 42.68 2.58
CA LEU A 628 14.19 43.80 2.58
C LEU A 628 14.08 44.65 1.30
N SER A 629 14.02 44.00 0.14
CA SER A 629 13.78 44.66 -1.15
C SER A 629 12.49 45.47 -1.13
N GLY A 630 11.40 44.89 -0.62
CA GLY A 630 10.11 45.55 -0.50
C GLY A 630 10.11 46.74 0.44
N VAL A 631 10.79 46.63 1.59
CA VAL A 631 10.96 47.75 2.53
C VAL A 631 11.77 48.89 1.91
N ALA A 632 12.87 48.57 1.23
CA ALA A 632 13.67 49.58 0.52
C ALA A 632 12.86 50.29 -0.57
N HIS A 633 12.05 49.54 -1.32
CA HIS A 633 11.13 50.10 -2.31
C HIS A 633 10.13 51.07 -1.67
N LEU A 634 9.44 50.67 -0.60
CA LEU A 634 8.47 51.54 0.09
C LEU A 634 9.10 52.84 0.59
N LEU A 635 10.29 52.77 1.18
CA LEU A 635 10.99 53.96 1.66
C LEU A 635 11.47 54.86 0.52
N SER A 636 11.83 54.29 -0.64
CA SER A 636 12.19 55.07 -1.83
C SER A 636 11.01 55.82 -2.44
N VAL A 637 9.81 55.23 -2.41
CA VAL A 637 8.57 55.85 -2.91
C VAL A 637 8.00 56.87 -1.92
N TYR A 638 8.18 56.64 -0.62
CA TYR A 638 7.67 57.47 0.47
C TYR A 638 8.80 57.99 1.39
N PRO A 639 9.70 58.86 0.91
CA PRO A 639 10.85 59.33 1.67
C PRO A 639 10.48 60.17 2.91
N GLU A 640 9.37 60.92 2.86
CA GLU A 640 8.86 61.76 3.97
C GLU A 640 8.01 60.96 4.97
N SER A 641 8.28 59.66 5.14
CA SER A 641 7.49 58.82 6.04
C SER A 641 7.74 59.18 7.50
N ARG A 642 6.69 59.10 8.34
CA ARG A 642 6.83 59.27 9.80
C ARG A 642 7.72 58.20 10.46
N LYS A 643 8.05 57.12 9.75
CA LYS A 643 8.87 56.01 10.26
C LYS A 643 10.37 56.30 10.22
N GLY A 644 10.77 57.41 9.59
CA GLY A 644 12.16 57.74 9.35
C GLY A 644 12.63 57.29 7.96
N GLY A 645 13.80 57.81 7.56
CA GLY A 645 14.46 57.43 6.32
C GLY A 645 15.09 56.04 6.38
N ILE A 646 15.81 55.69 5.32
CA ILE A 646 16.50 54.41 5.18
C ILE A 646 17.49 54.18 6.33
N GLU A 647 18.15 55.23 6.81
CA GLU A 647 19.18 55.16 7.86
C GLU A 647 18.62 54.64 9.19
N ILE A 648 17.45 55.13 9.60
CA ILE A 648 16.82 54.76 10.88
C ILE A 648 16.38 53.30 10.86
N ILE A 649 15.78 52.87 9.75
CA ILE A 649 15.33 51.48 9.58
C ILE A 649 16.53 50.54 9.48
N SER A 650 17.56 50.91 8.72
CA SER A 650 18.82 50.16 8.60
C SER A 650 19.48 49.94 9.95
N GLU A 651 19.63 51.00 10.78
CA GLU A 651 20.21 50.89 12.13
C GLU A 651 19.38 49.96 13.03
N SER A 652 18.05 50.01 12.92
CA SER A 652 17.14 49.13 13.64
C SER A 652 17.31 47.66 13.25
N LEU A 653 17.46 47.38 11.95
CA LEU A 653 17.71 46.04 11.42
C LEU A 653 19.10 45.52 11.79
N ILE A 654 20.12 46.37 11.79
CA ILE A 654 21.46 46.03 12.27
C ILE A 654 21.38 45.59 13.73
N ARG A 655 20.75 46.39 14.61
CA ARG A 655 20.53 46.02 16.02
C ARG A 655 19.79 44.70 16.15
N ARG A 656 18.74 44.50 15.35
CA ARG A 656 17.97 43.26 15.35
C ARG A 656 18.78 42.05 14.90
N SER A 657 19.61 42.20 13.87
CA SER A 657 20.42 41.12 13.30
C SER A 657 21.29 40.44 14.36
N TYR A 658 21.89 41.19 15.29
CA TYR A 658 22.73 40.64 16.36
C TYR A 658 21.99 39.67 17.30
N THR A 659 20.67 39.72 17.35
CA THR A 659 19.83 38.83 18.19
C THR A 659 19.36 37.58 17.44
N LEU A 660 19.64 37.47 16.15
CA LEU A 660 19.12 36.43 15.28
C LEU A 660 20.17 35.33 15.00
N PRO A 661 19.72 34.11 14.66
CA PRO A 661 20.58 32.99 14.28
C PRO A 661 21.56 33.33 13.14
N VAL A 662 22.72 32.69 13.13
CA VAL A 662 23.83 32.99 12.19
C VAL A 662 23.46 32.67 10.73
N ASP A 663 22.50 31.78 10.51
CA ASP A 663 21.97 31.40 9.21
C ASP A 663 20.85 32.31 8.69
N HIS A 664 20.43 33.31 9.45
CA HIS A 664 19.37 34.25 9.07
C HIS A 664 19.83 35.25 7.99
N ASP A 665 18.95 35.59 7.04
CA ASP A 665 19.23 36.56 5.97
C ASP A 665 19.74 37.93 6.49
N LEU A 666 19.22 38.43 7.62
CA LEU A 666 19.64 39.70 8.21
C LEU A 666 21.09 39.68 8.70
N GLN A 667 21.63 38.52 9.10
CA GLN A 667 23.05 38.38 9.42
C GLN A 667 23.89 38.47 8.16
N SER A 668 23.53 37.70 7.13
CA SER A 668 24.21 37.73 5.82
C SER A 668 24.17 39.12 5.19
N TRP A 669 23.02 39.80 5.26
CA TRP A 669 22.83 41.17 4.77
C TRP A 669 23.73 42.16 5.51
N ARG A 670 23.80 42.08 6.85
CA ARG A 670 24.70 42.93 7.66
C ARG A 670 26.17 42.70 7.30
N LEU A 671 26.58 41.44 7.12
CA LEU A 671 27.96 41.11 6.74
C LEU A 671 28.31 41.64 5.34
N LEU A 672 27.39 41.52 4.39
CA LEU A 672 27.55 42.06 3.05
C LEU A 672 27.61 43.60 3.05
N MET A 673 26.77 44.26 3.84
CA MET A 673 26.85 45.71 4.07
C MET A 673 28.22 46.11 4.62
N HIS A 674 28.70 45.41 5.65
CA HIS A 674 30.01 45.69 6.24
C HIS A 674 31.15 45.47 5.22
N TRP A 675 31.04 44.46 4.37
CA TRP A 675 31.99 44.23 3.29
C TRP A 675 31.97 45.37 2.26
N ASN A 676 30.79 45.87 1.88
CA ASN A 676 30.68 47.03 0.98
C ASN A 676 31.31 48.29 1.58
N GLU A 677 31.11 48.54 2.87
CA GLU A 677 31.55 49.77 3.53
C GLU A 677 33.05 49.78 3.86
N PHE A 678 33.59 48.64 4.34
CA PHE A 678 34.96 48.56 4.85
C PHE A 678 35.91 47.74 3.97
N GLY A 679 35.42 47.09 2.92
CA GLY A 679 36.24 46.26 2.01
C GLY A 679 36.85 45.01 2.66
N SER A 680 36.42 44.65 3.87
CA SER A 680 36.94 43.49 4.61
C SER A 680 36.07 42.27 4.34
N ALA A 681 36.64 41.27 3.65
CA ALA A 681 35.92 40.04 3.32
C ALA A 681 35.54 39.25 4.58
N PRO A 682 34.31 38.72 4.67
CA PRO A 682 33.91 37.79 5.72
C PRO A 682 34.70 36.48 5.65
N ASP A 683 34.51 35.62 6.65
CA ASP A 683 35.11 34.29 6.60
C ASP A 683 34.47 33.41 5.50
N THR A 684 35.13 32.31 5.14
CA THR A 684 34.65 31.43 4.06
C THR A 684 33.27 30.85 4.35
N ARG A 685 32.90 30.60 5.62
CA ARG A 685 31.60 30.01 5.97
C ARG A 685 30.49 31.04 5.83
N ASP A 686 30.74 32.28 6.20
CA ASP A 686 29.82 33.39 6.04
C ASP A 686 29.63 33.76 4.57
N ILE A 687 30.68 33.71 3.76
CA ILE A 687 30.57 33.86 2.30
C ILE A 687 29.66 32.78 1.71
N ILE A 688 29.78 31.52 2.17
CA ILE A 688 28.90 30.43 1.72
C ILE A 688 27.44 30.72 2.05
N ARG A 689 27.15 31.23 3.26
CA ARG A 689 25.78 31.63 3.64
C ARG A 689 25.26 32.79 2.78
N ILE A 690 26.11 33.80 2.52
CA ILE A 690 25.75 34.95 1.67
C ILE A 690 25.31 34.45 0.29
N ILE A 691 26.11 33.59 -0.36
CA ILE A 691 25.75 33.12 -1.70
C ILE A 691 24.52 32.20 -1.67
N GLN A 692 24.34 31.39 -0.62
CA GLN A 692 23.23 30.44 -0.50
C GLN A 692 21.87 31.11 -0.26
N HIS A 693 21.86 32.25 0.44
CA HIS A 693 20.62 32.82 0.98
C HIS A 693 20.28 34.21 0.44
N LEU A 694 21.27 34.98 -0.03
CA LEU A 694 21.02 36.30 -0.58
C LEU A 694 20.99 36.30 -2.11
N PRO A 695 20.14 37.15 -2.73
CA PRO A 695 20.12 37.32 -4.17
C PRO A 695 21.51 37.61 -4.73
N TRP A 696 21.89 36.91 -5.79
CA TRP A 696 23.20 37.07 -6.43
C TRP A 696 23.47 38.50 -6.91
N SER A 697 22.41 39.24 -7.23
CA SER A 697 22.50 40.64 -7.63
C SER A 697 23.08 41.53 -6.52
N TRP A 698 22.85 41.19 -5.25
CA TRP A 698 23.29 42.01 -4.10
C TRP A 698 24.79 41.89 -3.80
N TRP A 699 25.37 40.71 -4.00
CA TRP A 699 26.79 40.46 -3.73
C TRP A 699 27.67 40.45 -4.99
N SER A 700 27.10 40.82 -6.14
CA SER A 700 27.80 40.82 -7.43
C SER A 700 29.08 41.68 -7.43
N SER A 701 29.14 42.77 -6.66
CA SER A 701 30.35 43.61 -6.49
C SER A 701 31.55 42.83 -5.98
N HIS A 702 31.33 41.71 -5.28
CA HIS A 702 32.37 40.87 -4.70
C HIS A 702 32.56 39.54 -5.43
N ALA A 703 31.87 39.30 -6.55
CA ALA A 703 31.82 37.99 -7.21
C ALA A 703 33.20 37.41 -7.55
N ALA A 704 34.12 38.25 -8.03
CA ALA A 704 35.50 37.85 -8.35
C ALA A 704 36.29 37.40 -7.10
N GLU A 705 36.08 38.07 -5.97
CA GLU A 705 36.71 37.75 -4.70
C GLU A 705 36.08 36.50 -4.07
N VAL A 706 34.75 36.40 -4.06
CA VAL A 706 33.99 35.22 -3.65
C VAL A 706 34.48 33.97 -4.39
N LEU A 707 34.58 34.01 -5.71
CA LEU A 707 35.08 32.88 -6.50
C LEU A 707 36.54 32.55 -6.16
N THR A 708 37.36 33.55 -5.88
CA THR A 708 38.76 33.34 -5.47
C THR A 708 38.83 32.61 -4.12
N ILE A 709 38.09 33.07 -3.12
CA ILE A 709 38.08 32.51 -1.76
C ILE A 709 37.48 31.08 -1.76
N LEU A 710 36.36 30.87 -2.44
CA LEU A 710 35.68 29.57 -2.45
C LEU A 710 36.49 28.48 -3.17
N THR A 711 37.30 28.85 -4.17
CA THR A 711 38.15 27.88 -4.89
C THR A 711 39.38 27.43 -4.09
N GLU A 712 39.74 28.13 -3.02
CA GLU A 712 40.92 27.82 -2.19
C GLU A 712 40.66 26.72 -1.14
N SER A 713 39.39 26.48 -0.77
CA SER A 713 39.01 25.46 0.21
C SER A 713 38.13 24.36 -0.40
N GLU A 714 38.24 23.14 0.11
CA GLU A 714 37.39 22.02 -0.32
C GLU A 714 35.90 22.28 -0.04
N TYR A 715 35.59 22.83 1.15
CA TYR A 715 34.24 23.20 1.54
C TYR A 715 33.64 24.29 0.64
N GLY A 716 34.44 25.27 0.20
CA GLY A 716 34.01 26.29 -0.75
C GLY A 716 33.72 25.74 -2.15
N ARG A 717 34.54 24.79 -2.64
CA ARG A 717 34.27 24.11 -3.93
C ARG A 717 33.00 23.29 -3.88
N SER A 718 32.73 22.63 -2.75
CA SER A 718 31.47 21.92 -2.52
C SER A 718 30.28 22.89 -2.56
N ALA A 719 30.37 24.03 -1.86
CA ALA A 719 29.31 25.04 -1.87
C ALA A 719 29.00 25.62 -3.26
N LEU A 720 30.01 25.78 -4.13
CA LEU A 720 29.83 26.20 -5.53
C LEU A 720 29.02 25.18 -6.35
N SER A 721 29.03 23.90 -5.96
CA SER A 721 28.32 22.84 -6.70
C SER A 721 26.82 22.87 -6.44
N PHE A 722 26.41 23.23 -5.22
CA PHE A 722 25.00 23.25 -4.81
C PHE A 722 24.33 24.63 -4.98
N ASN A 723 25.02 25.61 -5.57
CA ASN A 723 24.52 26.96 -5.72
C ASN A 723 24.71 27.48 -7.16
N PRO A 724 23.71 27.28 -8.04
CA PRO A 724 23.78 27.74 -9.41
C PRO A 724 23.68 29.26 -9.49
N ALA A 725 24.79 29.88 -9.91
CA ALA A 725 24.87 31.32 -10.11
C ALA A 725 25.19 31.67 -11.58
N PRO A 726 24.67 32.78 -12.13
CA PRO A 726 25.00 33.24 -13.47
C PRO A 726 26.38 33.94 -13.45
N TRP A 727 27.46 33.16 -13.32
CA TRP A 727 28.84 33.64 -13.20
C TRP A 727 29.24 34.67 -14.26
N PRO A 728 28.87 34.53 -15.55
CA PRO A 728 29.14 35.58 -16.53
C PRO A 728 28.46 36.91 -16.19
N ALA A 729 27.20 36.89 -15.76
CA ALA A 729 26.47 38.11 -15.39
C ALA A 729 26.99 38.73 -14.08
N LEU A 730 27.57 37.90 -13.20
CA LEU A 730 28.20 38.36 -11.97
C LEU A 730 29.57 38.98 -12.21
N LEU A 731 30.41 38.36 -13.05
CA LEU A 731 31.80 38.76 -13.23
C LEU A 731 31.97 39.92 -14.20
N PHE A 732 31.14 40.01 -15.24
CA PHE A 732 31.32 40.95 -16.35
C PHE A 732 30.51 42.24 -16.22
N GLN A 733 30.17 42.63 -14.98
CA GLN A 733 29.58 43.94 -14.74
C GLN A 733 30.59 45.06 -15.05
N PRO A 734 30.14 46.23 -15.56
CA PRO A 734 31.04 47.35 -15.85
C PRO A 734 31.87 47.76 -14.64
N LEU A 735 33.07 48.28 -14.91
CA LEU A 735 33.91 48.89 -13.88
C LEU A 735 33.17 50.05 -13.22
N ASP A 736 33.28 50.15 -11.89
CA ASP A 736 32.68 51.18 -11.06
C ASP A 736 31.15 51.22 -11.10
N SER A 737 30.49 50.16 -11.58
CA SER A 737 29.03 50.10 -11.55
C SER A 737 28.52 49.89 -10.13
N GLU A 738 27.53 50.68 -9.72
CA GLU A 738 26.84 50.51 -8.45
C GLU A 738 25.99 49.23 -8.43
N VAL A 739 26.19 48.46 -7.38
CA VAL A 739 25.46 47.24 -7.06
C VAL A 739 24.54 47.54 -5.89
N ALA A 740 23.24 47.63 -6.15
CA ALA A 740 22.26 47.98 -5.12
C ALA A 740 22.19 46.91 -4.03
N LEU A 741 22.24 47.36 -2.77
CA LEU A 741 21.96 46.55 -1.59
C LEU A 741 20.79 47.20 -0.85
N PRO A 742 19.65 46.52 -0.63
CA PRO A 742 18.51 47.13 0.05
C PRO A 742 18.88 47.67 1.43
N LEU A 743 18.42 48.88 1.74
CA LEU A 743 18.62 49.54 3.04
C LEU A 743 20.09 49.76 3.47
N ALA A 744 21.02 49.74 2.51
CA ALA A 744 22.44 49.94 2.75
C ALA A 744 23.10 50.67 1.58
N SER A 745 24.34 51.11 1.77
CA SER A 745 25.14 51.70 0.69
C SER A 745 25.39 50.68 -0.43
N PRO A 746 25.33 51.10 -1.71
CA PRO A 746 25.61 50.20 -2.82
C PRO A 746 27.08 49.73 -2.80
N GLY A 747 27.30 48.50 -3.24
CA GLY A 747 28.64 48.00 -3.52
C GLY A 747 29.16 48.58 -4.84
N ILE A 748 30.48 48.65 -5.02
CA ILE A 748 31.09 49.10 -6.27
C ILE A 748 31.75 47.91 -6.96
N HIS A 749 31.35 47.62 -8.20
CA HIS A 749 31.89 46.48 -8.94
C HIS A 749 33.29 46.79 -9.50
N PRO A 750 34.32 45.97 -9.20
CA PRO A 750 35.72 46.25 -9.57
C PRO A 750 36.07 45.92 -11.03
N GLY A 751 35.08 45.54 -11.84
CA GLY A 751 35.27 44.95 -13.16
C GLY A 751 35.80 43.50 -13.08
N PHE A 752 35.88 42.84 -14.24
CA PHE A 752 36.35 41.46 -14.30
C PHE A 752 37.88 41.37 -14.27
N ARG A 753 38.40 40.28 -13.69
CA ARG A 753 39.84 40.01 -13.61
C ARG A 753 40.27 38.97 -14.66
N PRO A 754 41.15 39.30 -15.62
CA PRO A 754 41.57 38.36 -16.67
C PRO A 754 42.27 37.08 -16.15
N SER A 755 42.84 37.13 -14.94
CA SER A 755 43.49 35.98 -14.29
C SER A 755 42.50 34.91 -13.79
N LEU A 756 41.20 35.21 -13.74
CA LEU A 756 40.18 34.26 -13.28
C LEU A 756 40.00 33.08 -14.23
N SER A 757 40.28 33.22 -15.53
CA SER A 757 40.15 32.12 -16.50
C SER A 757 40.99 30.91 -16.10
N ASP A 758 42.26 31.14 -15.73
CA ASP A 758 43.19 30.09 -15.35
C ASP A 758 42.76 29.39 -14.04
N ARG A 759 42.16 30.15 -13.12
CA ARG A 759 41.62 29.62 -11.86
C ARG A 759 40.37 28.79 -12.08
N ILE A 760 39.44 29.25 -12.92
CA ILE A 760 38.23 28.51 -13.28
C ILE A 760 38.60 27.21 -14.02
N ARG A 761 39.58 27.25 -14.93
CA ARG A 761 40.06 26.04 -15.62
C ARG A 761 40.64 25.02 -14.65
N ARG A 762 41.43 25.45 -13.67
CA ARG A 762 41.94 24.55 -12.62
C ARG A 762 40.80 23.95 -11.81
N LEU A 763 39.82 24.76 -11.41
CA LEU A 763 38.64 24.30 -10.68
C LEU A 763 37.87 23.23 -11.46
N LEU A 764 37.53 23.50 -12.72
CA LEU A 764 36.80 22.57 -13.60
C LEU A 764 37.58 21.27 -13.87
N SER A 765 38.91 21.31 -13.80
CA SER A 765 39.73 20.10 -13.92
C SER A 765 39.77 19.25 -12.64
N SER A 766 39.60 19.88 -11.48
CA SER A 766 39.71 19.23 -10.17
C SER A 766 38.37 18.82 -9.56
N THR A 767 37.26 19.40 -10.01
CA THR A 767 35.95 19.26 -9.38
C THR A 767 34.89 19.08 -10.46
N ARG A 768 33.98 18.13 -10.26
CA ARG A 768 32.81 17.96 -11.13
C ARG A 768 31.65 18.77 -10.57
N PHE A 769 30.94 19.44 -11.46
CA PHE A 769 29.77 20.26 -11.15
C PHE A 769 28.56 19.76 -11.92
N ASP A 770 27.37 20.13 -11.47
CA ASP A 770 26.16 19.97 -12.26
C ASP A 770 26.24 20.81 -13.53
N GLU A 771 25.53 20.39 -14.58
CA GLU A 771 25.62 20.94 -15.93
C GLU A 771 25.44 22.47 -15.95
N ALA A 772 24.44 23.00 -15.24
CA ALA A 772 24.17 24.44 -15.17
C ALA A 772 25.33 25.26 -14.57
N VAL A 773 25.94 24.77 -13.49
CA VAL A 773 27.09 25.44 -12.85
C VAL A 773 28.32 25.32 -13.74
N GLN A 774 28.53 24.13 -14.30
CA GLN A 774 29.66 23.84 -15.17
C GLN A 774 29.65 24.74 -16.41
N ASP A 775 28.51 24.86 -17.09
CA ASP A 775 28.33 25.66 -18.29
C ASP A 775 28.53 27.16 -18.00
N SER A 776 27.99 27.65 -16.88
CA SER A 776 28.15 29.04 -16.44
C SER A 776 29.62 29.39 -16.20
N LEU A 777 30.39 28.50 -15.55
CA LEU A 777 31.82 28.68 -15.32
C LEU A 777 32.65 28.53 -16.61
N ILE A 778 32.30 27.58 -17.47
CA ILE A 778 32.96 27.37 -18.77
C ILE A 778 32.80 28.61 -19.64
N ASP A 779 31.58 29.15 -19.75
CA ASP A 779 31.28 30.34 -20.53
C ASP A 779 32.08 31.55 -20.02
N ALA A 780 32.15 31.74 -18.71
CA ALA A 780 32.96 32.79 -18.11
C ALA A 780 34.46 32.64 -18.44
N ALA A 781 35.01 31.42 -18.32
CA ALA A 781 36.42 31.16 -18.64
C ALA A 781 36.72 31.36 -20.12
N GLN A 782 35.87 30.84 -21.02
CA GLN A 782 36.03 30.95 -22.46
C GLN A 782 35.95 32.39 -22.95
N ALA A 783 35.00 33.18 -22.41
CA ALA A 783 34.85 34.59 -22.75
C ALA A 783 36.13 35.39 -22.42
N ILE A 784 36.73 35.14 -21.24
CA ILE A 784 38.00 35.77 -20.84
C ILE A 784 39.16 35.29 -21.73
N GLU A 785 39.23 34.00 -22.06
CA GLU A 785 40.29 33.43 -22.92
C GLU A 785 40.24 33.96 -24.35
N ASP A 786 39.05 34.05 -24.94
CA ASP A 786 38.88 34.58 -26.29
C ASP A 786 39.19 36.07 -26.34
N MET A 787 38.83 36.83 -25.30
CA MET A 787 39.29 38.21 -25.14
C MET A 787 40.82 38.30 -25.04
N ARG A 788 41.47 37.49 -24.18
CA ARG A 788 42.95 37.47 -24.03
C ARG A 788 43.68 37.08 -25.31
N ALA A 789 43.11 36.19 -26.11
CA ALA A 789 43.68 35.71 -27.37
C ALA A 789 43.29 36.56 -28.59
N ASP A 790 42.54 37.64 -28.37
CA ASP A 790 41.93 38.49 -29.39
C ASP A 790 41.15 37.73 -30.48
N ARG A 791 40.41 36.68 -30.07
CA ARG A 791 39.56 35.86 -30.95
C ARG A 791 38.10 36.31 -30.90
N PRO A 792 37.33 36.18 -32.01
CA PRO A 792 35.90 36.45 -31.97
C PRO A 792 35.21 35.62 -30.86
N PRO A 793 34.28 36.20 -30.09
CA PRO A 793 33.59 35.47 -29.02
C PRO A 793 32.88 34.23 -29.56
N ARG A 794 33.10 33.10 -28.89
CA ARG A 794 32.35 31.86 -29.19
C ARG A 794 30.92 31.93 -28.66
N LEU A 795 30.09 31.04 -29.18
CA LEU A 795 28.75 30.83 -28.66
C LEU A 795 28.86 30.14 -27.30
N GLY A 796 28.21 30.71 -26.28
CA GLY A 796 28.15 30.12 -24.95
C GLY A 796 27.03 29.09 -24.81
N SER A 797 27.17 28.22 -23.81
CA SER A 797 26.16 27.22 -23.44
C SER A 797 25.00 27.82 -22.64
N THR A 798 25.28 28.78 -21.74
CA THR A 798 24.26 29.43 -20.90
C THR A 798 23.51 30.56 -21.60
N HIS A 799 24.15 31.21 -22.56
CA HIS A 799 23.54 32.22 -23.42
C HIS A 799 24.41 32.39 -24.66
N ARG A 800 23.82 32.39 -25.85
CA ARG A 800 24.54 32.35 -27.12
C ARG A 800 25.57 33.47 -27.28
N HIS A 801 25.24 34.65 -26.76
CA HIS A 801 26.04 35.87 -26.88
C HIS A 801 26.86 36.25 -25.64
N VAL A 802 27.01 35.35 -24.66
CA VAL A 802 27.70 35.65 -23.38
C VAL A 802 29.11 36.22 -23.54
N GLY A 803 29.88 35.74 -24.52
CA GLY A 803 31.27 36.15 -24.73
C GLY A 803 31.44 37.62 -25.13
N TRP A 804 30.37 38.30 -25.57
CA TRP A 804 30.38 39.73 -25.86
C TRP A 804 30.50 40.58 -24.59
N LEU A 805 30.09 40.08 -23.42
CA LEU A 805 30.21 40.82 -22.15
C LEU A 805 31.66 41.17 -21.76
N CYS A 806 32.65 40.39 -22.24
CA CYS A 806 34.07 40.69 -22.05
C CYS A 806 34.66 41.67 -23.08
N ARG A 807 33.86 42.12 -24.07
CA ARG A 807 34.32 42.98 -25.15
C ARG A 807 33.84 44.42 -24.96
N PRO A 808 34.61 45.42 -25.43
CA PRO A 808 34.13 46.79 -25.52
C PRO A 808 32.82 46.86 -26.32
N VAL A 809 31.87 47.69 -25.86
CA VAL A 809 30.52 47.78 -26.44
C VAL A 809 30.55 48.18 -27.91
N GLU A 810 31.59 48.90 -28.33
CA GLU A 810 31.80 49.33 -29.72
C GLU A 810 32.04 48.16 -30.68
N GLN A 811 32.47 47.01 -30.15
CA GLN A 811 32.71 45.79 -30.92
C GLN A 811 31.45 44.91 -31.02
N TRP A 812 30.40 45.23 -30.28
CA TRP A 812 29.22 44.38 -30.20
C TRP A 812 28.41 44.40 -31.50
N PRO A 813 27.78 43.27 -31.87
CA PRO A 813 26.78 43.28 -32.92
C PRO A 813 25.58 44.13 -32.48
N SER A 814 24.78 44.59 -33.45
CA SER A 814 23.59 45.39 -33.18
C SER A 814 22.67 44.70 -32.16
N SER A 815 22.07 45.47 -31.25
CA SER A 815 21.31 44.96 -30.10
C SER A 815 20.21 43.94 -30.44
N HIS A 816 19.56 44.06 -31.60
CA HIS A 816 18.57 43.08 -32.08
C HIS A 816 19.14 41.69 -32.38
N HIS A 817 20.45 41.57 -32.64
CA HIS A 817 21.16 40.31 -32.84
C HIS A 817 21.65 39.68 -31.53
N LEU A 818 21.53 40.38 -30.40
CA LEU A 818 21.92 39.89 -29.08
C LEU A 818 20.75 39.27 -28.30
N ILE A 819 19.53 39.34 -28.86
CA ILE A 819 18.32 38.78 -28.26
C ILE A 819 18.36 37.26 -28.39
N ASP A 820 18.36 36.59 -27.24
CA ASP A 820 18.27 35.14 -27.12
C ASP A 820 17.16 34.80 -26.12
N VAL A 821 16.07 34.19 -26.61
CA VAL A 821 14.90 33.85 -25.79
C VAL A 821 15.16 32.60 -24.96
N ASP A 822 16.03 31.72 -25.45
CA ASP A 822 16.36 30.44 -24.83
C ASP A 822 17.57 30.56 -23.88
N GLY A 823 18.24 31.72 -23.86
CA GLY A 823 19.41 32.00 -23.04
C GLY A 823 19.10 32.51 -21.63
N SER A 824 20.10 32.49 -20.74
CA SER A 824 19.98 32.94 -19.35
C SER A 824 19.41 34.38 -19.25
N PRO A 825 18.31 34.60 -18.50
CA PRO A 825 17.69 35.91 -18.38
C PRO A 825 18.59 36.94 -17.68
N ALA A 826 19.45 36.49 -16.76
CA ALA A 826 20.42 37.36 -16.08
C ALA A 826 21.46 37.91 -17.06
N ILE A 827 21.95 37.07 -17.98
CA ILE A 827 22.91 37.47 -19.02
C ILE A 827 22.22 38.41 -20.02
N MET A 828 20.99 38.09 -20.42
CA MET A 828 20.20 38.92 -21.33
C MET A 828 19.93 40.32 -20.74
N GLN A 829 19.56 40.39 -19.46
CA GLN A 829 19.35 41.65 -18.74
C GLN A 829 20.64 42.47 -18.70
N LEU A 830 21.79 41.84 -18.46
CA LEU A 830 23.07 42.52 -18.44
C LEU A 830 23.47 43.05 -19.82
N LEU A 831 23.33 42.24 -20.88
CA LEU A 831 23.57 42.66 -22.27
C LEU A 831 22.70 43.89 -22.61
N GLY A 832 21.41 43.86 -22.27
CA GLY A 832 20.51 44.99 -22.44
C GLY A 832 21.00 46.24 -21.69
N ARG A 833 21.33 46.09 -20.40
CA ARG A 833 21.80 47.20 -19.55
C ARG A 833 23.07 47.85 -20.07
N VAL A 834 24.07 47.05 -20.46
CA VAL A 834 25.36 47.54 -20.96
C VAL A 834 25.21 48.20 -22.32
N SER A 835 24.39 47.63 -23.21
CA SER A 835 24.13 48.20 -24.54
C SER A 835 23.39 49.55 -24.51
N ALA A 836 22.68 49.86 -23.41
CA ALA A 836 21.94 51.10 -23.24
C ALA A 836 22.80 52.27 -22.73
N ILE A 837 24.05 52.03 -22.31
CA ILE A 837 24.97 53.06 -21.82
C ILE A 837 25.64 53.74 -23.03
N PRO A 838 25.51 55.08 -23.21
CA PRO A 838 26.12 55.77 -24.35
C PRO A 838 27.67 55.74 -24.26
N PRO A 839 28.39 55.68 -25.40
CA PRO A 839 29.83 55.42 -25.48
C PRO A 839 30.75 56.58 -25.04
N SER A 840 30.34 57.42 -24.08
CA SER A 840 31.11 58.61 -23.66
C SER A 840 31.52 58.63 -22.17
N SER A 841 31.36 57.54 -21.42
CA SER A 841 31.73 57.49 -20.00
C SER A 841 32.88 56.54 -19.64
N THR A 842 33.48 55.83 -20.60
CA THR A 842 34.67 55.01 -20.36
C THR A 842 35.94 55.85 -20.60
N VAL A 843 36.39 56.52 -19.53
CA VAL A 843 37.73 57.13 -19.50
C VAL A 843 38.76 56.01 -19.64
N SER A 844 39.59 56.14 -20.68
CA SER A 844 40.75 55.32 -20.98
C SER A 844 41.68 55.17 -19.78
N VAL A 845 42.04 53.93 -19.42
CA VAL A 845 43.26 53.66 -18.62
C VAL A 845 43.94 52.40 -19.17
N ASN A 846 45.24 52.55 -19.44
CA ASN A 846 46.22 51.50 -19.76
C ASN A 846 46.43 50.52 -18.59
#